data_AF-A0A177ETH9-F1
#
_entry.id   AF-A0A177ETH9-F1
#
_cell.length_a   1.000
_cell.length_b   1.000
_cell.length_c   1.000
_cell.angle_alpha   90.00
_cell.angle_beta   90.00
_cell.angle_gamma   90.00
#
_symmetry.space_group_name_H-M   'P 1'
#
loop_
_entity.id
_entity.type
_entity.pdbx_description
1 polymer ?
#
loop_
_entity_poly.entity_id
_entity_poly.type
_entity_poly.pdbx_seq_one_letter_code
_entity_poly.pdbx_strand_id
1 'polypeptide(L)'
;MKALKLVVAKTAGLEGQPGRIEVKKLAEGASNKVMTATVGRRRFIVKVPDPVVPRRLITASEVATLDFLRAELNLPVPKVLAWSDNNDNTVGCEYMILEEAVGADLKSTWPRLSVKQRIGVVDQIITIQERLLEASKRFQGYGSLYFTEDAAKFKFRRQIEVSAANSSRFIIGPLAHGHFMESVLWESDFDSGPWYTPNDYLDSLARSSLLQINSRAHEETDVIPSRPLSFPIKPVSDLSNAAVRQMLELVRTITPHIVPRSPDRCLPLLWHRDLHDGNIFVSDEGKVTSIIDWQDANVLPLFLAIRKPQFLDLADDAQLFELPKGLKEMSLSVRSETWERFNKTMLQGYYLSHFRENIPPVAAIYDDKQINPIRRQIGIYARTSDGHDADALMLRNTLLRVQQNWSKLAENDQIESAPSCPIHFNHDEREKHYEDARRLNGFRDILEASDISATFPLEGWVPVDLFNGCKNSLRKVIREVMESLENQREREEFQVKDKDPGSLSRIEEEMSSTSKPWALIVGAGPSGLLLGLMLAKKGIPVHLIDMSVKLDEQPRATHYGSPAMYELRRAGIVDDLRAQGFMPDGVCWRKLDGTYLAGMKMGVEDDPDRMVCLPLNRLGKILMDHIGRQPTATVSWGHKVVSVGQDDQRAWVVCETPEGEKRLEAEYIIGCDGANSQVRRSLFGDKEFPGKTWDEQIVATNRPKTYYDFDKFGWLDSNFIIDPEHWYMAAKIGKDGLYRVTYGEKPGLTNDQLRERQPWKFETMLPGHPKPDEYRIVNFSPYRIHQRLAPSMRVGRFCLAADAAHLCNPFGGMGLTGGIVDIGGLYDCLAGIYAGLADESILDKYSEIRRQKYNEVVNPISSANIVRLFGQDPDKALENDEFLKMCQRAEADEEFAKVFRSGADVLKHDFTQYYRKASTNGDVEGGGANGHVDLDKDLASSVKVAAAGVTD
;
A
#
# COMPACT_ATOMS: atom_id res chain seq x y z
N MET A 1 -28.01 -2.61 -24.71
CA MET A 1 -27.67 -4.05 -24.93
C MET A 1 -28.44 -4.73 -26.06
N LYS A 2 -29.78 -4.82 -26.04
CA LYS A 2 -30.54 -5.49 -27.13
C LYS A 2 -30.26 -4.89 -28.52
N ALA A 3 -30.28 -3.56 -28.63
CA ALA A 3 -29.96 -2.86 -29.88
C ALA A 3 -28.51 -3.09 -30.34
N LEU A 4 -27.55 -3.09 -29.40
CA LEU A 4 -26.15 -3.37 -29.70
C LEU A 4 -25.96 -4.78 -30.30
N LYS A 5 -26.69 -5.79 -29.81
CA LYS A 5 -26.67 -7.14 -30.39
C LYS A 5 -27.17 -7.15 -31.84
N LEU A 6 -28.15 -6.32 -32.20
CA LEU A 6 -28.64 -6.21 -33.57
C LEU A 6 -27.58 -5.62 -34.51
N VAL A 7 -26.86 -4.59 -34.07
CA VAL A 7 -25.76 -4.02 -34.85
C VAL A 7 -24.64 -5.04 -35.03
N VAL A 8 -24.23 -5.74 -33.96
CA VAL A 8 -23.23 -6.81 -34.04
C VAL A 8 -23.68 -7.93 -34.99
N ALA A 9 -24.96 -8.31 -34.97
CA ALA A 9 -25.52 -9.30 -35.89
C ALA A 9 -25.38 -8.86 -37.35
N LYS A 10 -25.71 -7.60 -37.63
CA LYS A 10 -25.58 -6.99 -38.96
C LYS A 10 -24.12 -6.96 -39.41
N THR A 11 -23.20 -6.51 -38.55
CA THR A 11 -21.76 -6.48 -38.83
C THR A 11 -21.18 -7.88 -39.08
N ALA A 12 -21.71 -8.90 -38.40
CA ALA A 12 -21.32 -10.29 -38.60
C ALA A 12 -21.98 -10.97 -39.82
N GLY A 13 -22.87 -10.30 -40.55
CA GLY A 13 -23.60 -10.84 -41.70
C GLY A 13 -24.73 -11.83 -41.33
N LEU A 14 -25.25 -11.78 -40.11
CA LEU A 14 -26.31 -12.66 -39.59
C LEU A 14 -27.64 -11.91 -39.42
N GLU A 15 -28.15 -11.33 -40.51
CA GLU A 15 -29.44 -10.63 -40.50
C GLU A 15 -30.57 -11.58 -40.04
N GLY A 16 -31.22 -11.25 -38.92
CA GLY A 16 -32.42 -11.95 -38.42
C GLY A 16 -32.25 -13.00 -37.31
N GLN A 17 -31.02 -13.28 -36.80
CA GLN A 17 -30.81 -14.24 -35.69
C GLN A 17 -30.05 -13.65 -34.47
N PRO A 18 -30.64 -12.70 -33.72
CA PRO A 18 -29.99 -12.11 -32.53
C PRO A 18 -29.83 -13.07 -31.34
N GLY A 19 -30.45 -14.26 -31.38
CA GLY A 19 -30.49 -15.22 -30.29
C GLY A 19 -29.18 -15.94 -29.95
N ARG A 20 -28.14 -15.82 -30.79
CA ARG A 20 -26.82 -16.49 -30.61
C ARG A 20 -25.66 -15.55 -30.29
N ILE A 21 -25.94 -14.32 -29.89
CA ILE A 21 -24.91 -13.30 -29.60
C ILE A 21 -24.75 -13.13 -28.09
N GLU A 22 -23.59 -13.52 -27.59
CA GLU A 22 -23.16 -13.27 -26.22
C GLU A 22 -22.36 -11.97 -26.17
N VAL A 23 -22.73 -11.03 -25.30
CA VAL A 23 -21.96 -9.80 -25.09
C VAL A 23 -21.56 -9.75 -23.62
N LYS A 24 -20.26 -9.68 -23.35
CA LYS A 24 -19.66 -9.61 -22.02
C LYS A 24 -18.88 -8.32 -21.90
N LYS A 25 -18.98 -7.65 -20.75
CA LYS A 25 -18.11 -6.51 -20.45
C LYS A 25 -16.69 -7.05 -20.25
N LEU A 26 -15.72 -6.47 -20.97
CA LEU A 26 -14.31 -6.85 -20.90
C LEU A 26 -13.55 -5.91 -19.96
N ALA A 27 -13.73 -4.60 -20.17
CA ALA A 27 -13.11 -3.56 -19.39
C ALA A 27 -14.01 -2.31 -19.38
N GLU A 28 -13.81 -1.45 -18.40
CA GLU A 28 -14.33 -0.09 -18.38
C GLU A 28 -13.16 0.79 -17.96
N GLY A 29 -13.02 1.96 -18.57
CA GLY A 29 -12.00 2.96 -18.23
C GLY A 29 -12.65 4.34 -18.14
N ALA A 30 -11.85 5.37 -17.86
CA ALA A 30 -12.35 6.74 -17.69
C ALA A 30 -13.07 7.29 -18.94
N SER A 31 -12.67 6.80 -20.12
CA SER A 31 -13.20 7.30 -21.39
C SER A 31 -14.16 6.34 -22.10
N ASN A 32 -14.13 5.03 -21.79
CA ASN A 32 -14.87 4.03 -22.56
C ASN A 32 -15.30 2.80 -21.77
N LYS A 33 -16.42 2.23 -22.20
CA LYS A 33 -16.85 0.86 -21.87
C LYS A 33 -16.48 -0.06 -23.01
N VAL A 34 -15.68 -1.08 -22.72
CA VAL A 34 -15.21 -2.08 -23.69
C VAL A 34 -15.89 -3.41 -23.41
N MET A 35 -16.52 -3.99 -24.43
CA MET A 35 -17.25 -5.24 -24.35
C MET A 35 -16.77 -6.20 -25.42
N THR A 36 -16.72 -7.49 -25.12
CA THR A 36 -16.52 -8.54 -26.11
C THR A 36 -17.88 -9.05 -26.58
N ALA A 37 -18.09 -9.11 -27.88
CA ALA A 37 -19.27 -9.72 -28.49
C ALA A 37 -18.87 -10.98 -29.26
N THR A 38 -19.47 -12.11 -28.90
CA THR A 38 -19.20 -13.43 -29.49
C THR A 38 -20.35 -13.85 -30.39
N VAL A 39 -20.01 -14.20 -31.63
CA VAL A 39 -20.94 -14.69 -32.64
C VAL A 39 -20.39 -15.99 -33.23
N GLY A 40 -20.92 -17.14 -32.76
CA GLY A 40 -20.37 -18.45 -33.11
C GLY A 40 -18.92 -18.59 -32.63
N ARG A 41 -17.96 -18.71 -33.56
CA ARG A 41 -16.51 -18.76 -33.26
C ARG A 41 -15.79 -17.42 -33.41
N ARG A 42 -16.48 -16.36 -33.87
CA ARG A 42 -15.90 -15.03 -34.06
C ARG A 42 -16.13 -14.17 -32.83
N ARG A 43 -15.11 -13.40 -32.44
CA ARG A 43 -15.17 -12.41 -31.37
C ARG A 43 -14.92 -11.03 -31.93
N PHE A 44 -15.66 -10.05 -31.40
CA PHE A 44 -15.59 -8.64 -31.75
C PHE A 44 -15.41 -7.83 -30.48
N ILE A 45 -14.76 -6.68 -30.61
CA ILE A 45 -14.66 -5.70 -29.53
C ILE A 45 -15.64 -4.57 -29.81
N VAL A 46 -16.48 -4.27 -28.84
CA VAL A 46 -17.39 -3.13 -28.87
C VAL A 46 -16.89 -2.09 -27.88
N LYS A 47 -16.58 -0.89 -28.37
CA LYS A 47 -16.19 0.26 -27.58
C LYS A 47 -17.34 1.27 -27.58
N VAL A 48 -17.76 1.70 -26.39
CA VAL A 48 -18.80 2.71 -26.19
C VAL A 48 -18.17 3.85 -25.37
N PRO A 49 -18.05 5.08 -25.92
CA PRO A 49 -17.54 6.23 -25.18
C PRO A 49 -18.39 6.54 -23.95
N ASP A 50 -17.75 6.95 -22.86
CA ASP A 50 -18.46 7.42 -21.67
C ASP A 50 -19.07 8.82 -21.91
N PRO A 51 -20.25 9.16 -21.35
CA PRO A 51 -20.86 10.47 -21.54
C PRO A 51 -20.02 11.67 -21.09
N VAL A 52 -19.00 11.46 -20.26
CA VAL A 52 -18.02 12.49 -19.87
C VAL A 52 -17.13 12.91 -21.04
N VAL A 53 -16.95 12.04 -22.02
CA VAL A 53 -16.20 12.31 -23.24
C VAL A 53 -17.07 13.12 -24.21
N PRO A 54 -16.57 14.25 -24.73
CA PRO A 54 -17.30 15.06 -25.69
C PRO A 54 -17.68 14.26 -26.95
N ARG A 55 -18.95 14.41 -27.33
CA ARG A 55 -19.63 13.61 -28.36
C ARG A 55 -19.07 13.86 -29.77
N ARG A 56 -19.11 12.84 -30.64
CA ARG A 56 -18.82 12.83 -32.09
C ARG A 56 -17.35 12.85 -32.50
N LEU A 57 -16.57 13.86 -32.10
CA LEU A 57 -15.25 14.08 -32.72
C LEU A 57 -14.20 13.04 -32.33
N ILE A 58 -14.23 12.54 -31.11
CA ILE A 58 -13.23 11.58 -30.62
C ILE A 58 -13.40 10.24 -31.34
N THR A 59 -14.63 9.72 -31.43
CA THR A 59 -14.90 8.48 -32.18
C THR A 59 -14.62 8.63 -33.67
N ALA A 60 -15.04 9.74 -34.30
CA ALA A 60 -14.74 9.97 -35.71
C ALA A 60 -13.22 10.03 -35.98
N SER A 61 -12.48 10.73 -35.10
CA SER A 61 -11.02 10.83 -35.22
C SER A 61 -10.31 9.50 -35.02
N GLU A 62 -10.73 8.70 -34.02
CA GLU A 62 -10.14 7.39 -33.75
C GLU A 62 -10.36 6.43 -34.93
N VAL A 63 -11.57 6.42 -35.51
CA VAL A 63 -11.88 5.58 -36.67
C VAL A 63 -11.04 5.98 -37.89
N ALA A 64 -10.94 7.27 -38.19
CA ALA A 64 -10.12 7.77 -39.29
C ALA A 64 -8.64 7.44 -39.08
N THR A 65 -8.16 7.54 -37.84
CA THR A 65 -6.78 7.19 -37.46
C THR A 65 -6.50 5.70 -37.68
N LEU A 66 -7.34 4.81 -37.15
CA LEU A 66 -7.17 3.36 -37.33
C LEU A 66 -7.17 2.95 -38.81
N ASP A 67 -8.07 3.54 -39.62
CA ASP A 67 -8.11 3.26 -41.04
C ASP A 67 -6.87 3.77 -41.78
N PHE A 68 -6.39 4.98 -41.47
CA PHE A 68 -5.15 5.51 -42.03
C PHE A 68 -3.93 4.64 -41.70
N LEU A 69 -3.76 4.26 -40.43
CA LEU A 69 -2.65 3.41 -39.99
C LEU A 69 -2.66 2.05 -40.71
N ARG A 70 -3.84 1.49 -40.94
CA ARG A 70 -4.00 0.20 -41.61
C ARG A 70 -3.86 0.30 -43.14
N ALA A 71 -4.57 1.22 -43.78
CA ALA A 71 -4.66 1.32 -45.23
C ALA A 71 -3.43 1.99 -45.85
N GLU A 72 -2.88 3.03 -45.21
CA GLU A 72 -1.79 3.84 -45.77
C GLU A 72 -0.41 3.43 -45.25
N LEU A 73 -0.31 2.93 -44.01
CA LEU A 73 0.97 2.56 -43.38
C LEU A 73 1.14 1.05 -43.17
N ASN A 74 0.11 0.25 -43.47
CA ASN A 74 0.10 -1.20 -43.29
C ASN A 74 0.56 -1.62 -41.89
N LEU A 75 0.10 -0.90 -40.87
CA LEU A 75 0.40 -1.18 -39.47
C LEU A 75 -0.55 -2.24 -38.90
N PRO A 76 -0.07 -3.06 -37.95
CA PRO A 76 -0.90 -4.04 -37.27
C PRO A 76 -1.81 -3.34 -36.26
N VAL A 77 -2.98 -2.86 -36.72
CA VAL A 77 -4.02 -2.25 -35.86
C VAL A 77 -5.38 -2.91 -36.13
N PRO A 78 -6.30 -2.95 -35.15
CA PRO A 78 -7.61 -3.56 -35.31
C PRO A 78 -8.40 -2.88 -36.44
N LYS A 79 -9.13 -3.67 -37.23
CA LYS A 79 -10.02 -3.12 -38.26
C LYS A 79 -11.33 -2.64 -37.63
N VAL A 80 -11.75 -1.42 -37.99
CA VAL A 80 -13.09 -0.92 -37.68
C VAL A 80 -14.10 -1.58 -38.63
N LEU A 81 -15.10 -2.23 -38.06
CA LEU A 81 -16.12 -2.98 -38.81
C LEU A 81 -17.45 -2.21 -38.90
N ALA A 82 -17.81 -1.46 -37.86
CA ALA A 82 -18.97 -0.58 -37.84
C ALA A 82 -18.79 0.45 -36.73
N TRP A 83 -19.34 1.65 -36.90
CA TRP A 83 -19.28 2.70 -35.90
C TRP A 83 -20.42 3.71 -36.08
N SER A 84 -20.68 4.50 -35.04
CA SER A 84 -21.58 5.65 -35.09
C SER A 84 -21.05 6.74 -34.15
N ASP A 85 -20.99 7.96 -34.67
CA ASP A 85 -20.55 9.18 -33.98
C ASP A 85 -21.66 9.88 -33.19
N ASN A 86 -22.93 9.49 -33.34
CA ASN A 86 -24.04 10.22 -32.73
C ASN A 86 -25.07 9.27 -32.14
N ASN A 87 -26.01 9.81 -31.35
CA ASN A 87 -27.05 9.02 -30.69
C ASN A 87 -28.26 8.74 -31.59
N ASP A 88 -28.31 9.29 -32.82
CA ASP A 88 -29.39 9.08 -33.78
C ASP A 88 -29.15 7.77 -34.56
N ASN A 89 -29.01 6.69 -33.80
CA ASN A 89 -28.84 5.35 -34.32
C ASN A 89 -29.65 4.36 -33.47
N THR A 90 -29.81 3.14 -33.96
CA THR A 90 -30.64 2.12 -33.33
C THR A 90 -30.21 1.74 -31.90
N VAL A 91 -28.95 1.97 -31.54
CA VAL A 91 -28.37 1.72 -30.21
C VAL A 91 -28.65 2.88 -29.25
N GLY A 92 -28.86 4.10 -29.75
CA GLY A 92 -29.13 5.30 -28.96
C GLY A 92 -27.88 5.93 -28.32
N CYS A 93 -26.68 5.48 -28.69
CA CYS A 93 -25.41 6.02 -28.23
C CYS A 93 -24.30 5.87 -29.28
N GLU A 94 -23.21 6.61 -29.13
CA GLU A 94 -21.99 6.42 -29.91
C GLU A 94 -21.40 5.03 -29.65
N TYR A 95 -20.83 4.43 -30.68
CA TYR A 95 -20.18 3.13 -30.56
C TYR A 95 -19.18 2.90 -31.69
N MET A 96 -18.24 1.99 -31.43
CA MET A 96 -17.32 1.46 -32.42
C MET A 96 -17.19 -0.06 -32.23
N ILE A 97 -17.24 -0.82 -33.33
CA ILE A 97 -17.07 -2.26 -33.37
C ILE A 97 -15.78 -2.57 -34.13
N LEU A 98 -14.89 -3.31 -33.49
CA LEU A 98 -13.55 -3.64 -33.94
C LEU A 98 -13.37 -5.16 -34.05
N GLU A 99 -12.42 -5.58 -34.88
CA GLU A 99 -11.83 -6.92 -34.77
C GLU A 99 -11.13 -7.09 -33.41
N GLU A 100 -11.19 -8.30 -32.85
CA GLU A 100 -10.40 -8.63 -31.67
C GLU A 100 -8.91 -8.68 -32.03
N ALA A 101 -8.07 -8.07 -31.19
CA ALA A 101 -6.62 -8.16 -31.32
C ALA A 101 -6.17 -9.63 -31.19
N VAL A 102 -5.39 -10.10 -32.16
CA VAL A 102 -4.88 -11.47 -32.20
C VAL A 102 -3.64 -11.58 -31.30
N GLY A 103 -3.49 -12.66 -30.55
CA GLY A 103 -2.34 -12.89 -29.66
C GLY A 103 -2.64 -12.55 -28.20
N ALA A 104 -1.60 -12.48 -27.38
CA ALA A 104 -1.67 -12.07 -25.97
C ALA A 104 -0.98 -10.72 -25.77
N ASP A 105 -1.35 -10.00 -24.72
CA ASP A 105 -0.73 -8.73 -24.38
C ASP A 105 0.77 -8.92 -24.04
N LEU A 106 1.57 -7.90 -24.33
CA LEU A 106 3.01 -7.95 -24.11
C LEU A 106 3.32 -8.09 -22.62
N LYS A 107 2.53 -7.48 -21.73
CA LYS A 107 2.73 -7.55 -20.28
C LYS A 107 2.74 -9.00 -19.75
N SER A 108 1.80 -9.84 -20.20
CA SER A 108 1.70 -11.25 -19.79
C SER A 108 2.69 -12.18 -20.53
N THR A 109 3.18 -11.79 -21.70
CA THR A 109 4.09 -12.60 -22.53
C THR A 109 5.56 -12.26 -22.32
N TRP A 110 5.89 -11.01 -21.97
CA TRP A 110 7.25 -10.49 -21.82
C TRP A 110 8.15 -11.34 -20.90
N PRO A 111 7.69 -11.81 -19.71
CA PRO A 111 8.51 -12.65 -18.84
C PRO A 111 8.89 -14.00 -19.47
N ARG A 112 8.08 -14.50 -20.41
CA ARG A 112 8.26 -15.78 -21.10
C ARG A 112 9.14 -15.68 -22.35
N LEU A 113 9.32 -14.48 -22.90
CA LEU A 113 10.13 -14.26 -24.10
C LEU A 113 11.62 -14.35 -23.79
N SER A 114 12.37 -15.05 -24.64
CA SER A 114 13.83 -15.04 -24.63
C SER A 114 14.38 -13.65 -24.98
N VAL A 115 15.64 -13.36 -24.60
CA VAL A 115 16.31 -12.09 -24.92
C VAL A 115 16.27 -11.77 -26.42
N LYS A 116 16.50 -12.78 -27.28
CA LYS A 116 16.42 -12.62 -28.73
C LYS A 116 15.03 -12.20 -29.21
N GLN A 117 13.98 -12.78 -28.64
CA GLN A 117 12.61 -12.41 -28.96
C GLN A 117 12.26 -11.01 -28.46
N ARG A 118 12.72 -10.63 -27.26
CA ARG A 118 12.54 -9.27 -26.72
C ARG A 118 13.18 -8.22 -27.63
N ILE A 119 14.41 -8.45 -28.11
CA ILE A 119 15.06 -7.59 -29.11
C ILE A 119 14.22 -7.52 -30.39
N GLY A 120 13.74 -8.67 -30.89
CA GLY A 120 12.88 -8.72 -32.07
C GLY A 120 11.55 -7.96 -31.92
N VAL A 121 10.97 -7.90 -30.72
CA VAL A 121 9.80 -7.03 -30.43
C VAL A 121 10.21 -5.56 -30.53
N VAL A 122 11.35 -5.17 -29.94
CA VAL A 122 11.85 -3.79 -30.02
C VAL A 122 12.11 -3.37 -31.47
N ASP A 123 12.71 -4.24 -32.30
CA ASP A 123 12.92 -4.01 -33.73
C ASP A 123 11.61 -3.74 -34.49
N GLN A 124 10.57 -4.52 -34.19
CA GLN A 124 9.24 -4.33 -34.78
C GLN A 124 8.61 -3.00 -34.35
N ILE A 125 8.76 -2.61 -33.08
CA ILE A 125 8.26 -1.31 -32.59
C ILE A 125 9.01 -0.15 -33.25
N ILE A 126 10.33 -0.26 -33.40
CA ILE A 126 11.16 0.71 -34.15
C ILE A 126 10.66 0.81 -35.59
N THR A 127 10.46 -0.31 -36.28
CA THR A 127 9.96 -0.34 -37.67
C THR A 127 8.60 0.34 -37.79
N ILE A 128 7.70 0.15 -36.82
CA ILE A 128 6.38 0.82 -36.79
C ILE A 128 6.56 2.33 -36.62
N GLN A 129 7.43 2.75 -35.71
CA GLN A 129 7.73 4.15 -35.44
C GLN A 129 8.42 4.86 -36.63
N GLU A 130 9.27 4.16 -37.38
CA GLU A 130 9.85 4.66 -38.64
C GLU A 130 8.78 4.92 -39.69
N ARG A 131 7.78 4.02 -39.82
CA ARG A 131 6.66 4.24 -40.74
C ARG A 131 5.81 5.44 -40.34
N LEU A 132 5.61 5.67 -39.04
CA LEU A 132 4.94 6.87 -38.55
C LEU A 132 5.74 8.15 -38.86
N LEU A 133 7.06 8.10 -38.75
CA LEU A 133 7.94 9.20 -39.14
C LEU A 133 7.89 9.46 -40.64
N GLU A 134 7.85 8.43 -41.47
CA GLU A 134 7.67 8.59 -42.92
C GLU A 134 6.32 9.21 -43.25
N ALA A 135 5.27 8.88 -42.49
CA ALA A 135 3.95 9.48 -42.63
C ALA A 135 3.94 11.00 -42.33
N SER A 136 4.91 11.53 -41.59
CA SER A 136 4.99 12.97 -41.30
C SER A 136 5.02 13.85 -42.55
N LYS A 137 5.62 13.35 -43.63
CA LYS A 137 5.69 14.04 -44.94
C LYS A 137 4.32 14.22 -45.59
N ARG A 138 3.31 13.49 -45.12
CA ARG A 138 1.93 13.52 -45.64
C ARG A 138 1.06 14.58 -44.96
N PHE A 139 1.51 15.12 -43.82
CA PHE A 139 0.79 16.10 -43.03
C PHE A 139 1.36 17.50 -43.27
N GLN A 140 0.50 18.50 -43.47
CA GLN A 140 0.89 19.90 -43.67
C GLN A 140 0.51 20.80 -42.48
N GLY A 141 0.05 20.21 -41.38
CA GLY A 141 -0.33 20.93 -40.16
C GLY A 141 -0.62 20.01 -38.99
N TYR A 142 -1.19 20.57 -37.94
CA TYR A 142 -1.40 19.94 -36.64
C TYR A 142 -2.89 19.92 -36.28
N GLY A 143 -3.33 18.84 -35.62
CA GLY A 143 -4.74 18.61 -35.29
C GLY A 143 -5.04 17.12 -35.20
N SER A 144 -6.28 16.74 -35.47
CA SER A 144 -6.73 15.34 -35.46
C SER A 144 -7.14 14.89 -36.85
N LEU A 145 -7.00 13.59 -37.11
CA LEU A 145 -7.30 13.02 -38.42
C LEU A 145 -8.79 12.69 -38.54
N TYR A 146 -9.43 13.07 -39.65
CA TYR A 146 -10.83 12.76 -39.94
C TYR A 146 -11.02 12.29 -41.38
N PHE A 147 -12.19 11.75 -41.70
CA PHE A 147 -12.58 11.59 -43.10
C PHE A 147 -13.01 12.91 -43.73
N THR A 148 -12.88 13.02 -45.04
CA THR A 148 -13.27 14.23 -45.78
C THR A 148 -14.76 14.53 -45.65
N GLU A 149 -15.59 13.48 -45.52
CA GLU A 149 -17.04 13.60 -45.31
C GLU A 149 -17.39 14.22 -43.94
N ASP A 150 -16.53 14.02 -42.93
CA ASP A 150 -16.74 14.54 -41.58
C ASP A 150 -16.66 16.07 -41.55
N ALA A 151 -15.86 16.70 -42.43
CA ALA A 151 -15.79 18.15 -42.51
C ALA A 151 -17.12 18.80 -42.84
N ALA A 152 -17.84 18.26 -43.83
CA ALA A 152 -19.17 18.76 -44.19
C ALA A 152 -20.19 18.45 -43.09
N LYS A 153 -20.12 17.24 -42.52
CA LYS A 153 -21.03 16.75 -41.48
C LYS A 153 -20.93 17.56 -40.18
N PHE A 154 -19.72 17.87 -39.74
CA PHE A 154 -19.44 18.61 -38.51
C PHE A 154 -19.20 20.11 -38.74
N LYS A 155 -19.27 20.58 -39.99
CA LYS A 155 -19.08 21.98 -40.39
C LYS A 155 -17.74 22.54 -39.94
N PHE A 156 -16.65 21.85 -40.27
CA PHE A 156 -15.30 22.33 -39.98
C PHE A 156 -15.02 23.64 -40.70
N ARG A 157 -14.44 24.61 -39.97
CA ARG A 157 -14.10 25.94 -40.52
C ARG A 157 -12.82 25.92 -41.33
N ARG A 158 -11.86 25.12 -40.87
CA ARG A 158 -10.56 24.92 -41.49
C ARG A 158 -10.32 23.42 -41.55
N GLN A 159 -9.65 23.01 -42.63
CA GLN A 159 -9.22 21.65 -42.86
C GLN A 159 -7.91 21.71 -43.62
N ILE A 160 -7.03 20.75 -43.36
CA ILE A 160 -5.77 20.60 -44.08
C ILE A 160 -5.79 19.25 -44.76
N GLU A 161 -5.57 19.23 -46.06
CA GLU A 161 -5.55 17.98 -46.82
C GLU A 161 -4.35 17.12 -46.42
N VAL A 162 -4.57 15.81 -46.33
CA VAL A 162 -3.51 14.83 -46.10
C VAL A 162 -3.12 14.21 -47.42
N SER A 163 -1.83 14.27 -47.74
CA SER A 163 -1.29 13.67 -48.97
C SER A 163 -1.23 12.14 -48.82
N ALA A 164 -2.27 11.44 -49.28
CA ALA A 164 -2.34 9.97 -49.25
C ALA A 164 -2.09 9.35 -50.63
N ALA A 165 -1.61 8.10 -50.65
CA ALA A 165 -1.16 7.46 -51.90
C ALA A 165 -2.33 7.13 -52.84
N ASN A 166 -3.53 6.86 -52.30
CA ASN A 166 -4.64 6.29 -53.08
C ASN A 166 -6.00 7.00 -52.92
N SER A 167 -6.14 8.10 -52.17
CA SER A 167 -7.36 8.93 -52.19
C SER A 167 -7.24 10.17 -51.30
N SER A 168 -7.88 11.28 -51.70
CA SER A 168 -8.15 12.45 -50.87
C SER A 168 -9.22 12.16 -49.80
N ARG A 169 -9.04 11.08 -49.02
CA ARG A 169 -10.04 10.58 -48.06
C ARG A 169 -9.85 11.16 -46.67
N PHE A 170 -8.64 11.56 -46.32
CA PHE A 170 -8.27 12.01 -44.99
C PHE A 170 -7.96 13.50 -44.97
N ILE A 171 -8.36 14.15 -43.89
CA ILE A 171 -8.08 15.56 -43.61
C ILE A 171 -7.61 15.70 -42.17
N ILE A 172 -6.85 16.76 -41.88
CA ILE A 172 -6.60 17.22 -40.53
C ILE A 172 -7.66 18.26 -40.20
N GLY A 173 -8.43 18.00 -39.15
CA GLY A 173 -9.46 18.88 -38.63
C GLY A 173 -9.10 19.43 -37.24
N PRO A 174 -10.10 19.97 -36.52
CA PRO A 174 -9.95 20.42 -35.14
C PRO A 174 -9.37 19.34 -34.23
N LEU A 175 -8.71 19.73 -33.14
CA LEU A 175 -8.15 18.77 -32.19
C LEU A 175 -9.26 18.07 -31.39
N ALA A 176 -9.44 16.77 -31.63
CA ALA A 176 -10.25 15.84 -30.86
C ALA A 176 -9.63 15.60 -29.48
N HIS A 177 -9.74 16.57 -28.58
CA HIS A 177 -9.23 16.46 -27.21
C HIS A 177 -10.16 17.18 -26.25
N GLY A 178 -10.42 16.58 -25.08
CA GLY A 178 -11.38 17.10 -24.09
C GLY A 178 -11.23 18.59 -23.78
N HIS A 179 -9.99 19.07 -23.65
CA HIS A 179 -9.63 20.49 -23.43
C HIS A 179 -10.30 21.48 -24.40
N PHE A 180 -10.38 21.15 -25.70
CA PHE A 180 -10.93 22.06 -26.72
C PHE A 180 -12.42 21.86 -26.95
N MET A 181 -13.04 20.92 -26.23
CA MET A 181 -14.40 20.47 -26.50
C MET A 181 -15.37 20.81 -25.35
N GLU A 182 -14.97 21.71 -24.44
CA GLU A 182 -15.91 22.34 -23.51
C GLU A 182 -16.95 23.20 -24.26
N SER A 183 -18.18 23.24 -23.73
CA SER A 183 -19.32 23.95 -24.36
C SER A 183 -18.99 25.42 -24.66
N VAL A 184 -18.32 26.10 -23.73
CA VAL A 184 -17.91 27.49 -23.88
C VAL A 184 -17.07 27.71 -25.13
N LEU A 185 -16.11 26.84 -25.43
CA LEU A 185 -15.22 26.99 -26.59
C LEU A 185 -15.96 26.74 -27.91
N TRP A 186 -16.89 25.79 -27.92
CA TRP A 186 -17.72 25.49 -29.09
C TRP A 186 -18.75 26.57 -29.40
N GLU A 187 -19.34 27.16 -28.37
CA GLU A 187 -20.31 28.25 -28.49
C GLU A 187 -19.64 29.58 -28.86
N SER A 188 -18.38 29.79 -28.45
CA SER A 188 -17.62 31.03 -28.64
C SER A 188 -16.79 31.11 -29.93
N ASP A 189 -17.03 30.23 -30.90
CA ASP A 189 -16.35 30.32 -32.22
C ASP A 189 -14.81 30.14 -32.11
N PHE A 190 -14.31 29.40 -31.10
CA PHE A 190 -12.88 29.35 -30.77
C PHE A 190 -12.01 28.60 -31.79
N ASP A 191 -10.73 29.00 -31.89
CA ASP A 191 -9.70 28.35 -32.71
C ASP A 191 -9.22 27.02 -32.06
N SER A 192 -9.90 25.92 -32.37
CA SER A 192 -9.54 24.55 -32.00
C SER A 192 -8.70 23.82 -33.05
N GLY A 193 -8.08 24.56 -33.98
CA GLY A 193 -7.32 24.01 -35.09
C GLY A 193 -8.16 23.74 -36.35
N PRO A 194 -7.62 23.01 -37.34
CA PRO A 194 -6.21 22.63 -37.46
C PRO A 194 -5.28 23.85 -37.57
N TRP A 195 -4.00 23.68 -37.24
CA TRP A 195 -2.98 24.73 -37.24
C TRP A 195 -1.87 24.44 -38.25
N TYR A 196 -1.29 25.48 -38.85
CA TYR A 196 -0.14 25.35 -39.76
C TYR A 196 1.21 25.47 -39.06
N THR A 197 1.26 26.17 -37.92
CA THR A 197 2.51 26.38 -37.18
C THR A 197 2.42 25.84 -35.74
N PRO A 198 3.54 25.35 -35.16
CA PRO A 198 3.57 24.95 -33.75
C PRO A 198 3.27 26.10 -32.79
N ASN A 199 3.57 27.34 -33.19
CA ASN A 199 3.30 28.54 -32.39
C ASN A 199 1.80 28.75 -32.25
N ASP A 200 1.04 28.66 -33.35
CA ASP A 200 -0.41 28.81 -33.31
C ASP A 200 -1.05 27.74 -32.43
N TYR A 201 -0.54 26.50 -32.50
CA TYR A 201 -0.97 25.42 -31.64
C TYR A 201 -0.77 25.74 -30.14
N LEU A 202 0.46 26.09 -29.74
CA LEU A 202 0.78 26.38 -28.33
C LEU A 202 0.05 27.63 -27.81
N ASP A 203 -0.08 28.67 -28.64
CA ASP A 203 -0.82 29.87 -28.30
C ASP A 203 -2.34 29.61 -28.18
N SER A 204 -2.92 28.75 -29.04
CA SER A 204 -4.31 28.30 -28.91
C SER A 204 -4.56 27.49 -27.64
N LEU A 205 -3.58 26.70 -27.15
CA LEU A 205 -3.71 26.03 -25.84
C LEU A 205 -3.87 27.05 -24.71
N ALA A 206 -2.99 28.05 -24.65
CA ALA A 206 -3.06 29.07 -23.61
C ALA A 206 -4.32 29.95 -23.74
N ARG A 207 -4.70 30.34 -24.96
CA ARG A 207 -5.92 31.12 -25.23
C ARG A 207 -7.20 30.37 -24.85
N SER A 208 -7.27 29.06 -25.10
CA SER A 208 -8.44 28.25 -24.73
C SER A 208 -8.60 28.19 -23.22
N SER A 209 -7.50 27.97 -22.49
CA SER A 209 -7.49 28.04 -21.03
C SER A 209 -7.92 29.42 -20.51
N LEU A 210 -7.37 30.51 -21.05
CA LEU A 210 -7.76 31.87 -20.67
C LEU A 210 -9.26 32.12 -20.89
N LEU A 211 -9.81 31.67 -22.02
CA LEU A 211 -11.23 31.85 -22.34
C LEU A 211 -12.14 31.08 -21.38
N GLN A 212 -11.80 29.83 -21.06
CA GLN A 212 -12.54 29.03 -20.08
C GLN A 212 -12.53 29.68 -18.68
N ILE A 213 -11.39 30.23 -18.27
CA ILE A 213 -11.24 30.94 -16.98
C ILE A 213 -12.03 32.27 -16.97
N ASN A 214 -12.15 32.94 -18.11
CA ASN A 214 -12.86 34.21 -18.22
C ASN A 214 -14.38 34.04 -18.33
N SER A 215 -14.86 33.03 -19.05
CA SER A 215 -16.31 32.78 -19.21
C SER A 215 -16.99 32.43 -17.90
N ARG A 216 -16.27 31.75 -17.00
CA ARG A 216 -16.76 31.33 -15.68
C ARG A 216 -16.65 32.44 -14.61
N ALA A 217 -15.87 33.49 -14.87
CA ALA A 217 -15.72 34.63 -13.94
C ALA A 217 -16.97 35.54 -13.84
N HIS A 218 -17.95 35.37 -14.74
CA HIS A 218 -19.23 36.10 -14.71
C HIS A 218 -20.35 35.33 -13.98
N GLU A 219 -20.14 34.07 -13.61
CA GLU A 219 -20.99 33.37 -12.65
C GLU A 219 -20.47 33.76 -11.25
N GLU A 220 -21.21 34.59 -10.51
CA GLU A 220 -20.90 35.06 -9.13
C GLU A 220 -20.91 33.91 -8.10
N THR A 221 -20.03 32.94 -8.32
CA THR A 221 -19.62 31.97 -7.32
C THR A 221 -18.11 31.84 -7.43
N ASP A 222 -17.39 32.41 -6.47
CA ASP A 222 -16.00 32.09 -6.11
C ASP A 222 -15.86 30.61 -5.64
N VAL A 223 -16.64 29.71 -6.24
CA VAL A 223 -16.75 28.31 -5.89
C VAL A 223 -16.46 27.53 -7.15
N ILE A 224 -15.19 27.15 -7.29
CA ILE A 224 -14.75 26.04 -8.13
C ILE A 224 -15.74 24.89 -7.88
N PRO A 225 -16.45 24.36 -8.89
CA PRO A 225 -17.23 23.14 -8.70
C PRO A 225 -16.28 22.05 -8.26
N SER A 226 -16.34 21.66 -6.99
CA SER A 226 -15.46 20.68 -6.39
C SER A 226 -15.56 19.37 -7.18
N ARG A 227 -14.58 19.08 -8.03
CA ARG A 227 -14.39 17.71 -8.51
C ARG A 227 -14.06 16.87 -7.27
N PRO A 228 -14.74 15.72 -7.04
CA PRO A 228 -14.60 14.92 -5.80
C PRO A 228 -13.21 14.34 -5.53
N LEU A 229 -12.22 14.65 -6.37
CA LEU A 229 -10.85 14.09 -6.39
C LEU A 229 -9.79 15.14 -6.76
N SER A 230 -10.09 16.44 -6.60
CA SER A 230 -9.07 17.49 -6.74
C SER A 230 -8.15 17.50 -5.51
N PHE A 231 -6.90 17.92 -5.72
CA PHE A 231 -5.89 18.02 -4.67
C PHE A 231 -6.45 18.83 -3.49
N PRO A 232 -6.58 18.26 -2.28
CA PRO A 232 -7.31 18.93 -1.19
C PRO A 232 -6.48 20.02 -0.49
N ILE A 233 -5.24 20.23 -0.93
CA ILE A 233 -4.38 21.31 -0.47
C ILE A 233 -4.60 22.49 -1.41
N LYS A 234 -5.39 23.49 -0.98
CA LYS A 234 -5.25 24.83 -1.57
C LYS A 234 -3.79 25.25 -1.40
N PRO A 235 -3.06 25.58 -2.47
CA PRO A 235 -1.72 26.13 -2.34
C PRO A 235 -1.77 27.35 -1.40
N VAL A 236 -0.69 27.64 -0.65
CA VAL A 236 -0.61 28.77 0.30
C VAL A 236 -0.91 30.09 -0.41
N SER A 237 -0.54 30.16 -1.69
CA SER A 237 -1.16 31.13 -2.56
C SER A 237 -2.52 30.62 -2.98
N ASP A 238 -3.57 31.38 -2.70
CA ASP A 238 -4.65 31.55 -3.67
C ASP A 238 -3.99 31.70 -5.04
N LEU A 239 -3.83 30.60 -5.79
CA LEU A 239 -3.52 30.60 -7.21
C LEU A 239 -4.79 31.11 -7.88
N SER A 240 -5.10 32.37 -7.59
CA SER A 240 -6.29 33.04 -8.04
C SER A 240 -6.31 32.92 -9.54
N ASN A 241 -7.51 32.91 -10.12
CA ASN A 241 -7.67 32.93 -11.56
C ASN A 241 -6.83 34.08 -12.19
N ALA A 242 -6.54 35.15 -11.45
CA ALA A 242 -5.61 36.20 -11.87
C ALA A 242 -4.14 35.72 -12.01
N ALA A 243 -3.61 34.95 -11.05
CA ALA A 243 -2.26 34.40 -11.13
C ALA A 243 -2.12 33.36 -12.27
N VAL A 244 -3.12 32.48 -12.43
CA VAL A 244 -3.15 31.51 -13.54
C VAL A 244 -3.24 32.23 -14.89
N ARG A 245 -4.09 33.26 -15.01
CA ARG A 245 -4.15 34.12 -16.20
C ARG A 245 -2.80 34.76 -16.53
N GLN A 246 -2.11 35.32 -15.53
CA GLN A 246 -0.77 35.89 -15.72
C GLN A 246 0.24 34.85 -16.22
N MET A 247 0.24 33.65 -15.64
CA MET A 247 1.11 32.56 -16.11
C MET A 247 0.80 32.14 -17.54
N LEU A 248 -0.48 32.06 -17.93
CA LEU A 248 -0.89 31.73 -19.30
C LEU A 248 -0.51 32.84 -20.29
N GLU A 249 -0.60 34.12 -19.91
CA GLU A 249 -0.11 35.23 -20.74
C GLU A 249 1.42 35.22 -20.88
N LEU A 250 2.15 34.82 -19.84
CA LEU A 250 3.58 34.56 -19.94
C LEU A 250 3.88 33.42 -20.90
N VAL A 251 3.11 32.32 -20.87
CA VAL A 251 3.24 31.21 -21.84
C VAL A 251 3.11 31.74 -23.27
N ARG A 252 2.09 32.57 -23.55
CA ARG A 252 1.90 33.17 -24.88
C ARG A 252 3.08 34.03 -25.31
N THR A 253 3.64 34.81 -24.38
CA THR A 253 4.80 35.66 -24.63
C THR A 253 6.07 34.84 -24.95
N ILE A 254 6.27 33.71 -24.27
CA ILE A 254 7.44 32.85 -24.49
C ILE A 254 7.28 31.83 -25.61
N THR A 255 6.06 31.54 -26.08
CA THR A 255 5.77 30.52 -27.12
C THR A 255 6.75 30.55 -28.31
N PRO A 256 7.08 31.72 -28.90
CA PRO A 256 8.04 31.79 -30.01
C PRO A 256 9.46 31.30 -29.68
N HIS A 257 9.85 31.32 -28.41
CA HIS A 257 11.15 30.85 -27.91
C HIS A 257 11.11 29.38 -27.45
N ILE A 258 9.92 28.87 -27.13
CA ILE A 258 9.73 27.46 -26.76
C ILE A 258 9.80 26.55 -27.98
N VAL A 259 9.22 26.98 -29.10
CA VAL A 259 9.23 26.21 -30.35
C VAL A 259 10.66 26.09 -30.88
N PRO A 260 11.18 24.87 -31.15
CA PRO A 260 12.47 24.70 -31.79
C PRO A 260 12.52 25.42 -33.15
N ARG A 261 13.59 26.17 -33.41
CA ARG A 261 13.78 26.85 -34.70
C ARG A 261 14.09 25.88 -35.86
N SER A 262 14.68 24.72 -35.57
CA SER A 262 14.95 23.69 -36.59
C SER A 262 13.63 23.11 -37.13
N PRO A 263 13.31 23.31 -38.43
CA PRO A 263 12.06 22.79 -39.01
C PRO A 263 11.91 21.27 -38.84
N ASP A 264 13.04 20.54 -38.90
CA ASP A 264 13.09 19.09 -38.72
C ASP A 264 12.62 18.62 -37.32
N ARG A 265 12.66 19.51 -36.31
CA ARG A 265 12.17 19.23 -34.95
C ARG A 265 10.71 19.61 -34.76
N CYS A 266 10.08 20.21 -35.76
CA CYS A 266 8.71 20.68 -35.75
C CYS A 266 7.82 19.90 -36.72
N LEU A 267 8.33 18.84 -37.34
CA LEU A 267 7.57 18.02 -38.28
C LEU A 267 6.23 17.54 -37.68
N PRO A 268 5.12 17.60 -38.43
CA PRO A 268 3.83 17.11 -37.98
C PRO A 268 3.86 15.59 -37.90
N LEU A 269 3.71 15.04 -36.69
CA LEU A 269 3.84 13.61 -36.44
C LEU A 269 2.61 13.06 -35.73
N LEU A 270 2.04 12.01 -36.32
CA LEU A 270 1.10 11.12 -35.64
C LEU A 270 1.91 10.09 -34.84
N TRP A 271 1.73 10.07 -33.52
CA TRP A 271 2.45 9.16 -32.63
C TRP A 271 1.52 8.54 -31.60
N HIS A 272 1.80 7.29 -31.21
CA HIS A 272 1.06 6.63 -30.14
C HIS A 272 1.35 7.31 -28.80
N ARG A 273 0.32 7.82 -28.13
CA ARG A 273 0.47 8.60 -26.89
C ARG A 273 0.72 7.74 -25.66
N ASP A 274 0.15 6.54 -25.64
CA ASP A 274 0.19 5.64 -24.48
C ASP A 274 0.70 4.22 -24.83
N LEU A 275 1.93 4.14 -25.33
CA LEU A 275 2.49 2.86 -25.80
C LEU A 275 3.15 2.09 -24.63
N HIS A 276 2.33 1.40 -23.84
CA HIS A 276 2.78 0.48 -22.79
C HIS A 276 2.54 -1.00 -23.18
N ASP A 277 3.07 -1.91 -22.39
CA ASP A 277 3.04 -3.37 -22.63
C ASP A 277 1.63 -4.00 -22.64
N GLY A 278 0.62 -3.33 -22.09
CA GLY A 278 -0.79 -3.77 -22.18
C GLY A 278 -1.46 -3.43 -23.53
N ASN A 279 -0.93 -2.45 -24.26
CA ASN A 279 -1.48 -2.00 -25.55
C ASN A 279 -0.82 -2.66 -26.77
N ILE A 280 0.18 -3.52 -26.54
CA ILE A 280 0.92 -4.25 -27.58
C ILE A 280 0.53 -5.72 -27.49
N PHE A 281 0.04 -6.29 -28.59
CA PHE A 281 -0.27 -7.72 -28.69
C PHE A 281 0.79 -8.43 -29.50
N VAL A 282 1.20 -9.60 -29.02
CA VAL A 282 2.23 -10.43 -29.65
C VAL A 282 1.80 -11.90 -29.77
N SER A 283 2.39 -12.60 -30.73
CA SER A 283 2.34 -14.06 -30.82
C SER A 283 3.31 -14.71 -29.83
N ASP A 284 3.19 -16.03 -29.62
CA ASP A 284 4.08 -16.80 -28.75
C ASP A 284 5.56 -16.73 -29.20
N GLU A 285 5.80 -16.45 -30.48
CA GLU A 285 7.15 -16.27 -31.04
C GLU A 285 7.71 -14.85 -30.84
N GLY A 286 6.93 -13.89 -30.31
CA GLY A 286 7.33 -12.49 -30.14
C GLY A 286 7.10 -11.61 -31.37
N LYS A 287 6.16 -11.99 -32.27
CA LYS A 287 5.75 -11.15 -33.40
C LYS A 287 4.63 -10.19 -32.97
N VAL A 288 4.78 -8.89 -33.21
CA VAL A 288 3.74 -7.88 -32.95
C VAL A 288 2.58 -8.10 -33.92
N THR A 289 1.42 -8.46 -33.37
CA THR A 289 0.21 -8.81 -34.11
C THR A 289 -0.81 -7.68 -34.14
N SER A 290 -0.88 -6.86 -33.09
CA SER A 290 -1.76 -5.68 -33.03
C SER A 290 -1.26 -4.64 -32.02
N ILE A 291 -1.49 -3.36 -32.29
CA ILE A 291 -1.38 -2.26 -31.33
C ILE A 291 -2.76 -1.63 -31.19
N ILE A 292 -3.24 -1.53 -29.96
CA ILE A 292 -4.57 -1.00 -29.63
C ILE A 292 -4.48 0.37 -28.94
N ASP A 293 -5.64 0.97 -28.71
CA ASP A 293 -5.81 2.25 -28.00
C ASP A 293 -5.15 3.48 -28.66
N TRP A 294 -5.58 3.73 -29.91
CA TRP A 294 -5.20 4.91 -30.68
C TRP A 294 -6.11 6.12 -30.43
N GLN A 295 -6.88 6.10 -29.35
CA GLN A 295 -7.65 7.26 -28.94
C GLN A 295 -6.71 8.43 -28.58
N ASP A 296 -7.12 9.66 -28.89
CA ASP A 296 -6.31 10.88 -28.67
C ASP A 296 -4.95 10.88 -29.40
N ALA A 297 -4.76 9.98 -30.38
CA ALA A 297 -3.64 10.02 -31.30
C ALA A 297 -3.83 11.22 -32.25
N ASN A 298 -3.01 12.25 -32.03
CA ASN A 298 -3.10 13.52 -32.72
C ASN A 298 -1.83 13.81 -33.52
N VAL A 299 -1.95 14.58 -34.60
CA VAL A 299 -0.82 15.09 -35.36
C VAL A 299 -0.27 16.32 -34.64
N LEU A 300 0.89 16.18 -34.01
CA LEU A 300 1.53 17.23 -33.20
C LEU A 300 2.96 17.49 -33.67
N PRO A 301 3.57 18.64 -33.32
CA PRO A 301 4.98 18.88 -33.60
C PRO A 301 5.87 17.79 -33.00
N LEU A 302 6.89 17.33 -33.75
CA LEU A 302 7.78 16.22 -33.38
C LEU A 302 8.28 16.29 -31.93
N PHE A 303 8.75 17.46 -31.48
CA PHE A 303 9.24 17.65 -30.11
C PHE A 303 8.18 17.42 -29.01
N LEU A 304 6.90 17.65 -29.33
CA LEU A 304 5.75 17.38 -28.44
C LEU A 304 5.19 15.97 -28.62
N ALA A 305 5.27 15.39 -29.81
CA ALA A 305 4.67 14.12 -30.17
C ALA A 305 5.45 12.91 -29.61
N ILE A 306 6.76 12.85 -29.82
CA ILE A 306 7.52 11.61 -29.59
C ILE A 306 7.58 11.26 -28.10
N ARG A 307 7.43 9.97 -27.80
CA ARG A 307 7.56 9.38 -26.46
C ARG A 307 8.26 8.03 -26.61
N LYS A 308 9.13 7.69 -25.63
CA LYS A 308 9.69 6.35 -25.54
C LYS A 308 8.56 5.38 -25.15
N PRO A 309 8.58 4.13 -25.64
CA PRO A 309 7.65 3.11 -25.14
C PRO A 309 7.85 2.91 -23.64
N GLN A 310 6.76 2.89 -22.85
CA GLN A 310 6.86 2.88 -21.37
C GLN A 310 7.57 1.63 -20.83
N PHE A 311 7.40 0.49 -21.52
CA PHE A 311 8.06 -0.76 -21.15
C PHE A 311 9.59 -0.73 -21.38
N LEU A 312 10.12 0.28 -22.06
CA LEU A 312 11.55 0.57 -22.23
C LEU A 312 12.01 1.80 -21.43
N ASP A 313 11.09 2.55 -20.81
CA ASP A 313 11.45 3.75 -20.08
C ASP A 313 11.94 3.39 -18.67
N LEU A 314 13.20 3.70 -18.40
CA LEU A 314 13.85 3.64 -17.10
C LEU A 314 14.32 5.05 -16.75
N ALA A 315 14.16 5.43 -15.48
CA ALA A 315 14.78 6.62 -14.94
C ALA A 315 16.32 6.48 -15.02
N ASP A 316 17.03 7.61 -15.19
CA ASP A 316 18.48 7.59 -15.43
C ASP A 316 19.26 6.99 -14.22
N ASP A 317 18.80 7.22 -13.00
CA ASP A 317 19.32 6.61 -11.76
C ASP A 317 18.91 5.13 -11.61
N ALA A 318 17.88 4.70 -12.33
CA ALA A 318 17.42 3.33 -12.42
C ALA A 318 18.19 2.51 -13.49
N GLN A 319 19.13 3.09 -14.24
CA GLN A 319 19.91 2.35 -15.24
C GLN A 319 21.01 1.51 -14.58
N LEU A 320 21.28 0.33 -15.14
CA LEU A 320 22.36 -0.56 -14.73
C LEU A 320 23.17 -0.98 -15.95
N PHE A 321 24.39 -0.44 -16.08
CA PHE A 321 25.26 -0.67 -17.23
C PHE A 321 26.20 -1.89 -17.07
N GLU A 322 26.42 -2.34 -15.84
CA GLU A 322 27.24 -3.52 -15.53
C GLU A 322 26.54 -4.41 -14.50
N LEU A 323 26.71 -5.73 -14.62
CA LEU A 323 26.18 -6.68 -13.65
C LEU A 323 27.02 -6.65 -12.35
N PRO A 324 26.39 -6.60 -11.16
CA PRO A 324 27.11 -6.63 -9.89
C PRO A 324 27.95 -7.90 -9.71
N LYS A 325 29.18 -7.76 -9.19
CA LYS A 325 30.16 -8.86 -9.04
C LYS A 325 29.66 -10.03 -8.16
N GLY A 326 28.68 -9.80 -7.28
CA GLY A 326 28.08 -10.80 -6.37
C GLY A 326 26.72 -11.36 -6.82
N LEU A 327 26.33 -11.22 -8.10
CA LEU A 327 24.98 -11.60 -8.58
C LEU A 327 24.59 -13.06 -8.23
N LYS A 328 25.55 -13.99 -8.21
CA LYS A 328 25.35 -15.41 -7.87
C LYS A 328 25.22 -15.70 -6.38
N GLU A 329 25.57 -14.75 -5.53
CA GLU A 329 25.50 -14.84 -4.06
C GLU A 329 24.24 -14.17 -3.51
N MET A 330 23.57 -13.32 -4.33
CA MET A 330 22.30 -12.68 -3.99
C MET A 330 21.16 -13.69 -3.87
N SER A 331 20.15 -13.37 -3.06
CA SER A 331 18.89 -14.11 -2.99
C SER A 331 18.20 -14.17 -4.35
N LEU A 332 17.38 -15.21 -4.58
CA LEU A 332 16.70 -15.43 -5.87
C LEU A 332 15.84 -14.23 -6.30
N SER A 333 15.16 -13.58 -5.35
CA SER A 333 14.34 -12.39 -5.61
C SER A 333 15.18 -11.21 -6.11
N VAL A 334 16.21 -10.83 -5.35
CA VAL A 334 17.09 -9.69 -5.67
C VAL A 334 17.85 -9.93 -6.99
N ARG A 335 18.28 -11.17 -7.24
CA ARG A 335 18.94 -11.56 -8.49
C ARG A 335 18.03 -11.37 -9.70
N SER A 336 16.78 -11.80 -9.59
CA SER A 336 15.79 -11.69 -10.68
C SER A 336 15.50 -10.23 -11.03
N GLU A 337 15.30 -9.39 -10.01
CA GLU A 337 15.05 -7.95 -10.19
C GLU A 337 16.25 -7.24 -10.81
N THR A 338 17.46 -7.50 -10.29
CA THR A 338 18.71 -6.92 -10.80
C THR A 338 18.94 -7.30 -12.28
N TRP A 339 18.63 -8.55 -12.63
CA TRP A 339 18.75 -9.05 -14.00
C TRP A 339 17.75 -8.38 -14.95
N GLU A 340 16.48 -8.22 -14.56
CA GLU A 340 15.49 -7.56 -15.39
C GLU A 340 15.81 -6.06 -15.59
N ARG A 341 16.31 -5.39 -14.55
CA ARG A 341 16.79 -3.99 -14.62
C ARG A 341 17.96 -3.83 -15.59
N PHE A 342 18.93 -4.75 -15.56
CA PHE A 342 20.04 -4.79 -16.52
C PHE A 342 19.52 -4.98 -17.96
N ASN A 343 18.65 -5.98 -18.19
CA ASN A 343 18.09 -6.25 -19.53
C ASN A 343 17.32 -5.06 -20.09
N LYS A 344 16.49 -4.40 -19.28
CA LYS A 344 15.73 -3.22 -19.71
C LYS A 344 16.66 -2.03 -20.02
N THR A 345 17.76 -1.85 -19.28
CA THR A 345 18.79 -0.85 -19.60
C THR A 345 19.42 -1.11 -20.96
N MET A 346 19.79 -2.37 -21.25
CA MET A 346 20.36 -2.76 -22.54
C MET A 346 19.38 -2.54 -23.70
N LEU A 347 18.11 -2.92 -23.54
CA LEU A 347 17.08 -2.73 -24.56
C LEU A 347 16.77 -1.24 -24.80
N GLN A 348 16.74 -0.42 -23.76
CA GLN A 348 16.58 1.03 -23.90
C GLN A 348 17.78 1.65 -24.64
N GLY A 349 19.00 1.20 -24.32
CA GLY A 349 20.23 1.62 -25.01
C GLY A 349 20.18 1.27 -26.50
N TYR A 350 19.80 0.03 -26.83
CA TYR A 350 19.63 -0.45 -28.20
C TYR A 350 18.57 0.34 -28.98
N TYR A 351 17.41 0.61 -28.35
CA TYR A 351 16.37 1.44 -28.94
C TYR A 351 16.88 2.85 -29.27
N LEU A 352 17.58 3.50 -28.34
CA LEU A 352 18.10 4.86 -28.54
C LEU A 352 19.25 4.93 -29.55
N SER A 353 20.13 3.92 -29.59
CA SER A 353 21.21 3.88 -30.58
C SER A 353 20.69 3.84 -32.00
N HIS A 354 19.60 3.09 -32.25
CA HIS A 354 18.96 3.05 -33.57
C HIS A 354 18.56 4.44 -34.08
N PHE A 355 17.90 5.25 -33.24
CA PHE A 355 17.52 6.61 -33.65
C PHE A 355 18.73 7.54 -33.78
N ARG A 356 19.79 7.37 -32.99
CA ARG A 356 21.02 8.15 -33.13
C ARG A 356 21.70 7.92 -34.47
N GLU A 357 21.71 6.68 -34.94
CA GLU A 357 22.36 6.30 -36.20
C GLU A 357 21.48 6.65 -37.41
N ASN A 358 20.17 6.40 -37.33
CA ASN A 358 19.29 6.44 -38.50
C ASN A 358 18.42 7.70 -38.59
N ILE A 359 18.09 8.36 -37.46
CA ILE A 359 17.13 9.48 -37.41
C ILE A 359 17.61 10.59 -36.46
N PRO A 360 18.63 11.38 -36.86
CA PRO A 360 19.25 12.39 -35.99
C PRO A 360 18.28 13.41 -35.37
N PRO A 361 17.21 13.90 -36.05
CA PRO A 361 16.26 14.83 -35.43
C PRO A 361 15.53 14.23 -34.22
N VAL A 362 15.20 12.95 -34.25
CA VAL A 362 14.54 12.23 -33.14
C VAL A 362 15.52 12.00 -32.00
N ALA A 363 16.75 11.58 -32.33
CA ALA A 363 17.82 11.41 -31.35
C ALA A 363 18.14 12.71 -30.60
N ALA A 364 18.24 13.83 -31.32
CA ALA A 364 18.51 15.14 -30.72
C ALA A 364 17.44 15.55 -29.70
N ILE A 365 16.18 15.12 -29.89
CA ILE A 365 15.07 15.39 -28.96
C ILE A 365 15.16 14.45 -27.73
N TYR A 366 15.62 13.21 -27.89
CA TYR A 366 15.85 12.28 -26.78
C TYR A 366 17.09 12.62 -25.95
N ASP A 367 18.16 13.07 -26.59
CA ASP A 367 19.43 13.42 -25.94
C ASP A 367 19.36 14.79 -25.23
N ASP A 368 18.42 15.67 -25.63
CA ASP A 368 18.12 16.93 -24.95
C ASP A 368 17.34 16.70 -23.64
N LYS A 369 18.07 16.41 -22.56
CA LYS A 369 17.51 16.18 -21.22
C LYS A 369 17.12 17.46 -20.48
N GLN A 370 17.47 18.65 -20.97
CA GLN A 370 17.25 19.90 -20.25
C GLN A 370 16.07 20.70 -20.83
N ILE A 371 16.07 20.94 -22.13
CA ILE A 371 15.14 21.88 -22.78
C ILE A 371 13.90 21.17 -23.28
N ASN A 372 14.04 20.02 -23.93
CA ASN A 372 12.89 19.30 -24.48
C ASN A 372 11.84 18.86 -23.43
N PRO A 373 12.21 18.44 -22.20
CA PRO A 373 11.24 18.22 -21.13
C PRO A 373 10.43 19.48 -20.79
N ILE A 374 11.06 20.67 -20.77
CA ILE A 374 10.38 21.95 -20.54
C ILE A 374 9.35 22.20 -21.66
N ARG A 375 9.76 22.03 -22.92
CA ARG A 375 8.86 22.18 -24.08
C ARG A 375 7.63 21.28 -23.98
N ARG A 376 7.81 20.02 -23.59
CA ARG A 376 6.72 19.06 -23.40
C ARG A 376 5.80 19.43 -22.26
N GLN A 377 6.37 19.85 -21.12
CA GLN A 377 5.61 20.28 -19.96
C GLN A 377 4.73 21.50 -20.29
N ILE A 378 5.23 22.45 -21.07
CA ILE A 378 4.40 23.58 -21.57
C ILE A 378 3.22 23.05 -22.40
N GLY A 379 3.46 22.14 -23.34
CA GLY A 379 2.38 21.56 -24.15
C GLY A 379 1.32 20.77 -23.36
N ILE A 380 1.64 20.35 -22.13
CA ILE A 380 0.73 19.64 -21.20
C ILE A 380 0.04 20.65 -20.28
N TYR A 381 0.79 21.45 -19.53
CA TYR A 381 0.29 22.31 -18.47
C TYR A 381 -0.22 23.68 -18.95
N ALA A 382 0.02 24.07 -20.21
CA ALA A 382 -0.66 25.23 -20.80
C ALA A 382 -2.18 25.00 -20.98
N ARG A 383 -2.65 23.76 -20.77
CA ARG A 383 -4.06 23.35 -20.80
C ARG A 383 -4.73 23.48 -19.43
N THR A 384 -4.05 24.01 -18.42
CA THR A 384 -4.65 24.21 -17.09
C THR A 384 -5.89 25.09 -17.23
N SER A 385 -7.02 24.58 -16.78
CA SER A 385 -8.26 25.32 -16.51
C SER A 385 -8.62 25.17 -15.03
N ASP A 386 -9.46 26.07 -14.51
CA ASP A 386 -9.76 26.16 -13.07
C ASP A 386 -10.16 24.79 -12.48
N GLY A 387 -9.45 24.36 -11.42
CA GLY A 387 -9.76 23.16 -10.64
C GLY A 387 -8.65 22.09 -10.56
N HIS A 388 -7.51 22.31 -11.22
CA HIS A 388 -6.33 21.46 -11.09
C HIS A 388 -5.16 22.24 -10.46
N ASP A 389 -5.23 22.47 -9.14
CA ASP A 389 -4.16 23.16 -8.37
C ASP A 389 -2.77 22.54 -8.64
N ALA A 390 -2.73 21.22 -8.83
CA ALA A 390 -1.53 20.50 -9.23
C ALA A 390 -1.01 20.93 -10.62
N ASP A 391 -1.87 21.09 -11.63
CA ASP A 391 -1.44 21.50 -12.97
C ASP A 391 -0.98 22.96 -12.99
N ALA A 392 -1.64 23.85 -12.24
CA ALA A 392 -1.21 25.24 -12.08
C ALA A 392 0.17 25.33 -11.40
N LEU A 393 0.41 24.52 -10.36
CA LEU A 393 1.71 24.41 -9.71
C LEU A 393 2.78 23.85 -10.66
N MET A 394 2.44 22.84 -11.47
CA MET A 394 3.35 22.30 -12.49
C MET A 394 3.65 23.31 -13.60
N LEU A 395 2.67 24.14 -13.99
CA LEU A 395 2.88 25.24 -14.93
C LEU A 395 3.85 26.27 -14.34
N ARG A 396 3.67 26.67 -13.07
CA ARG A 396 4.60 27.57 -12.37
C ARG A 396 6.01 26.98 -12.31
N ASN A 397 6.14 25.71 -11.96
CA ASN A 397 7.41 24.99 -11.95
C ASN A 397 8.07 25.03 -13.34
N THR A 398 7.28 24.82 -14.39
CA THR A 398 7.75 24.85 -15.78
C THR A 398 8.26 26.25 -16.16
N LEU A 399 7.53 27.31 -15.80
CA LEU A 399 7.95 28.70 -16.05
C LEU A 399 9.22 29.08 -15.26
N LEU A 400 9.39 28.60 -14.03
CA LEU A 400 10.64 28.76 -13.27
C LEU A 400 11.82 28.08 -13.98
N ARG A 401 11.62 26.87 -14.51
CA ARG A 401 12.63 26.16 -15.32
C ARG A 401 12.94 26.91 -16.62
N VAL A 402 11.94 27.51 -17.27
CA VAL A 402 12.15 28.41 -18.43
C VAL A 402 13.02 29.58 -18.04
N GLN A 403 12.73 30.26 -16.93
CA GLN A 403 13.53 31.40 -16.44
C GLN A 403 14.99 30.98 -16.20
N GLN A 404 15.22 29.84 -15.54
CA GLN A 404 16.57 29.32 -15.25
C GLN A 404 17.35 28.93 -16.51
N ASN A 405 16.66 28.44 -17.54
CA ASN A 405 17.26 27.99 -18.80
C ASN A 405 17.05 28.99 -19.95
N TRP A 406 16.73 30.26 -19.63
CA TRP A 406 16.37 31.26 -20.63
C TRP A 406 17.51 31.51 -21.61
N SER A 407 18.77 31.55 -21.16
CA SER A 407 19.91 31.73 -22.06
C SER A 407 19.92 30.67 -23.17
N LYS A 408 19.68 29.40 -22.86
CA LYS A 408 19.65 28.31 -23.85
C LYS A 408 18.38 28.28 -24.71
N LEU A 409 17.25 28.78 -24.19
CA LEU A 409 16.00 28.91 -24.92
C LEU A 409 16.00 30.13 -25.86
N ALA A 410 16.69 31.20 -25.45
CA ALA A 410 16.77 32.49 -26.12
C ALA A 410 18.07 32.68 -26.91
N GLU A 411 19.05 31.79 -26.77
CA GLU A 411 20.23 31.64 -27.64
C GLU A 411 19.72 31.35 -29.06
N ASN A 412 19.45 32.46 -29.72
CA ASN A 412 19.32 32.57 -31.15
C ASN A 412 20.73 32.55 -31.70
N ASP A 413 21.05 31.61 -32.59
CA ASP A 413 22.34 31.59 -33.30
C ASP A 413 22.64 32.88 -34.12
N GLN A 414 21.79 33.94 -34.07
CA GLN A 414 21.97 35.19 -34.82
C GLN A 414 21.41 36.48 -34.15
N ILE A 415 21.22 36.55 -32.82
CA ILE A 415 20.99 37.86 -32.16
C ILE A 415 22.16 38.14 -31.21
N GLU A 416 22.92 39.20 -31.48
CA GLU A 416 24.11 39.63 -30.72
C GLU A 416 23.84 39.91 -29.23
N SER A 417 22.57 39.98 -28.81
CA SER A 417 22.16 39.99 -27.41
C SER A 417 20.85 39.21 -27.22
N ALA A 418 20.86 38.15 -26.42
CA ALA A 418 19.64 37.45 -26.05
C ALA A 418 18.62 38.43 -25.42
N PRO A 419 17.34 38.42 -25.84
CA PRO A 419 16.33 39.28 -25.24
C PRO A 419 16.24 39.02 -23.73
N SER A 420 16.00 40.07 -22.93
CA SER A 420 15.79 39.92 -21.49
C SER A 420 14.63 38.92 -21.24
N CYS A 421 14.79 38.04 -20.26
CA CYS A 421 13.76 37.06 -19.93
C CYS A 421 12.47 37.79 -19.54
N PRO A 422 11.33 37.51 -20.18
CA PRO A 422 10.06 38.15 -19.80
C PRO A 422 9.50 37.61 -18.48
N ILE A 423 10.08 36.54 -17.93
CA ILE A 423 9.66 35.89 -16.70
C ILE A 423 10.53 36.37 -15.55
N HIS A 424 9.90 37.03 -14.58
CA HIS A 424 10.54 37.44 -13.34
C HIS A 424 9.69 37.03 -12.14
N PHE A 425 10.01 35.88 -11.56
CA PHE A 425 9.50 35.52 -10.23
C PHE A 425 10.38 36.13 -9.15
N ASN A 426 9.76 36.84 -8.20
CA ASN A 426 10.46 37.42 -7.05
C ASN A 426 10.83 36.32 -6.02
N HIS A 427 11.62 36.69 -5.01
CA HIS A 427 12.06 35.73 -3.98
C HIS A 427 10.89 35.09 -3.23
N ASP A 428 9.89 35.89 -2.85
CA ASP A 428 8.73 35.44 -2.09
C ASP A 428 7.86 34.46 -2.89
N GLU A 429 7.71 34.67 -4.20
CA GLU A 429 6.99 33.78 -5.12
C GLU A 429 7.69 32.44 -5.29
N ARG A 430 9.02 32.41 -5.25
CA ARG A 430 9.81 31.17 -5.31
C ARG A 430 9.73 30.39 -4.02
N GLU A 431 9.83 31.05 -2.87
CA GLU A 431 9.67 30.39 -1.56
C GLU A 431 8.28 29.76 -1.43
N LYS A 432 7.22 30.50 -1.80
CA LYS A 432 5.86 29.95 -1.85
C LYS A 432 5.74 28.74 -2.78
N HIS A 433 6.37 28.79 -3.96
CA HIS A 433 6.41 27.64 -4.86
C HIS A 433 7.06 26.40 -4.22
N TYR A 434 8.17 26.57 -3.50
CA TYR A 434 8.84 25.46 -2.81
C TYR A 434 8.01 24.92 -1.63
N GLU A 435 7.27 25.77 -0.92
CA GLU A 435 6.30 25.35 0.09
C GLU A 435 5.18 24.51 -0.52
N ASP A 436 4.54 24.99 -1.59
CA ASP A 436 3.49 24.27 -2.30
C ASP A 436 3.99 22.94 -2.89
N ALA A 437 5.20 22.92 -3.46
CA ALA A 437 5.83 21.71 -3.99
C ALA A 437 6.16 20.68 -2.89
N ARG A 438 6.65 21.13 -1.73
CA ARG A 438 6.88 20.24 -0.57
C ARG A 438 5.57 19.62 -0.08
N ARG A 439 4.49 20.39 -0.03
CA ARG A 439 3.16 19.89 0.33
C ARG A 439 2.64 18.87 -0.69
N LEU A 440 2.81 19.15 -1.99
CA LEU A 440 2.44 18.21 -3.06
C LEU A 440 3.23 16.89 -2.95
N ASN A 441 4.54 16.97 -2.73
CA ASN A 441 5.38 15.79 -2.57
C ASN A 441 5.04 15.02 -1.30
N GLY A 442 4.86 15.70 -0.16
CA GLY A 442 4.44 15.03 1.08
C GLY A 442 3.11 14.29 0.93
N PHE A 443 2.13 14.87 0.23
CA PHE A 443 0.88 14.17 -0.07
C PHE A 443 1.08 12.98 -1.04
N ARG A 444 1.96 13.10 -2.05
CA ARG A 444 2.31 11.98 -2.93
C ARG A 444 3.01 10.85 -2.18
N ASP A 445 3.96 11.19 -1.32
CA ASP A 445 4.69 10.24 -0.47
C ASP A 445 3.72 9.50 0.45
N ILE A 446 2.71 10.20 1.00
CA ILE A 446 1.65 9.58 1.81
C ILE A 446 0.76 8.66 0.95
N LEU A 447 0.40 9.05 -0.27
CA LEU A 447 -0.36 8.20 -1.19
C LEU A 447 0.40 6.93 -1.59
N GLU A 448 1.70 7.06 -1.85
CA GLU A 448 2.59 5.94 -2.17
C GLU A 448 2.79 5.02 -0.95
N ALA A 449 2.99 5.59 0.25
CA ALA A 449 3.12 4.84 1.49
C ALA A 449 1.83 4.13 1.94
N SER A 450 0.68 4.59 1.47
CA SER A 450 -0.64 4.02 1.82
C SER A 450 -1.07 2.86 0.93
N ASP A 451 -0.24 2.42 -0.03
CA ASP A 451 -0.53 1.35 -1.00
C ASP A 451 -1.79 1.60 -1.86
N ILE A 452 -2.33 2.83 -1.82
CA ILE A 452 -3.49 3.25 -2.60
C ILE A 452 -3.10 3.41 -4.07
N SER A 453 -1.84 3.70 -4.41
CA SER A 453 -1.36 3.80 -5.79
C SER A 453 -1.52 2.51 -6.60
N ALA A 454 -1.54 1.34 -5.95
CA ALA A 454 -1.85 0.06 -6.56
C ALA A 454 -3.35 -0.11 -6.88
N THR A 455 -4.23 0.62 -6.19
CA THR A 455 -5.70 0.55 -6.31
C THR A 455 -6.30 1.78 -7.03
N PHE A 456 -5.55 2.88 -7.06
CA PHE A 456 -5.91 4.17 -7.61
C PHE A 456 -4.81 4.59 -8.59
N PRO A 457 -5.00 4.35 -9.90
CA PRO A 457 -4.16 4.97 -10.91
C PRO A 457 -4.20 6.49 -10.70
N LEU A 458 -3.06 7.17 -10.83
CA LEU A 458 -2.96 8.64 -10.79
C LEU A 458 -3.94 9.35 -11.74
N GLU A 459 -4.49 8.62 -12.71
CA GLU A 459 -5.51 9.03 -13.67
C GLU A 459 -6.94 9.12 -13.08
N GLY A 460 -7.13 8.72 -11.82
CA GLY A 460 -8.38 8.95 -11.07
C GLY A 460 -9.52 7.97 -11.35
N TRP A 461 -9.26 6.88 -12.09
CA TRP A 461 -10.27 5.88 -12.43
C TRP A 461 -10.31 4.72 -11.44
N VAL A 462 -11.50 4.35 -10.98
CA VAL A 462 -11.73 3.20 -10.09
C VAL A 462 -12.93 2.40 -10.58
N PRO A 463 -12.85 1.06 -10.69
CA PRO A 463 -14.02 0.22 -10.98
C PRO A 463 -15.16 0.51 -10.00
N VAL A 464 -16.42 0.52 -10.46
CA VAL A 464 -17.60 0.82 -9.62
C VAL A 464 -17.65 -0.03 -8.35
N ASP A 465 -17.29 -1.31 -8.45
CA ASP A 465 -17.28 -2.26 -7.34
C ASP A 465 -16.23 -1.91 -6.27
N LEU A 466 -15.17 -1.20 -6.67
CA LEU A 466 -14.10 -0.72 -5.81
C LEU A 466 -14.27 0.77 -5.46
N PHE A 467 -15.20 1.49 -6.09
CA PHE A 467 -15.34 2.95 -5.99
C PHE A 467 -15.59 3.40 -4.56
N ASN A 468 -16.53 2.78 -3.85
CA ASN A 468 -16.83 3.13 -2.46
C ASN A 468 -15.65 2.79 -1.54
N GLY A 469 -14.98 1.65 -1.78
CA GLY A 469 -13.77 1.27 -1.04
C GLY A 469 -12.64 2.28 -1.22
N CYS A 470 -12.32 2.63 -2.48
CA CYS A 470 -11.27 3.60 -2.80
C CYS A 470 -11.62 5.02 -2.34
N LYS A 471 -12.87 5.45 -2.49
CA LYS A 471 -13.36 6.75 -1.99
C LYS A 471 -13.20 6.84 -0.47
N ASN A 472 -13.48 5.76 0.26
CA ASN A 472 -13.30 5.72 1.72
C ASN A 472 -11.82 5.69 2.12
N SER A 473 -10.99 4.89 1.44
CA SER A 473 -9.53 4.88 1.65
C SER A 473 -8.90 6.23 1.37
N LEU A 474 -9.30 6.91 0.28
CA LEU A 474 -8.82 8.24 -0.04
C LEU A 474 -9.28 9.27 1.00
N ARG A 475 -10.54 9.24 1.44
CA ARG A 475 -11.02 10.10 2.54
C ARG A 475 -10.26 9.89 3.84
N LYS A 476 -9.83 8.65 4.10
CA LYS A 476 -9.01 8.32 5.27
C LYS A 476 -7.59 8.89 5.15
N VAL A 477 -6.96 8.79 3.98
CA VAL A 477 -5.67 9.43 3.73
C VAL A 477 -5.77 10.95 3.83
N ILE A 478 -6.82 11.56 3.27
CA ILE A 478 -7.11 12.98 3.42
C ILE A 478 -7.21 13.37 4.91
N ARG A 479 -7.82 12.51 5.74
CA ARG A 479 -7.91 12.72 7.20
C ARG A 479 -6.57 12.57 7.91
N GLU A 480 -5.76 11.58 7.56
CA GLU A 480 -4.41 11.40 8.12
C GLU A 480 -3.48 12.56 7.76
N VAL A 481 -3.51 13.01 6.51
CA VAL A 481 -2.83 14.22 6.04
C VAL A 481 -3.28 15.42 6.88
N MET A 482 -4.58 15.59 7.05
CA MET A 482 -5.18 16.65 7.88
C MET A 482 -4.72 16.64 9.34
N GLU A 483 -4.59 15.47 9.94
CA GLU A 483 -4.14 15.30 11.32
C GLU A 483 -2.64 15.55 11.48
N SER A 484 -1.84 15.24 10.45
CA SER A 484 -0.41 15.52 10.37
C SER A 484 -0.04 16.99 10.17
N LEU A 485 -1.00 17.84 9.74
CA LEU A 485 -0.77 19.28 9.61
C LEU A 485 -0.62 19.91 11.00
N GLU A 486 0.55 20.50 11.23
CA GLU A 486 0.98 21.04 12.53
C GLU A 486 0.24 22.34 12.89
N ASN A 487 -0.23 23.10 11.89
CA ASN A 487 -0.79 24.44 12.09
C ASN A 487 -2.32 24.49 11.97
N GLN A 488 -2.97 25.20 12.91
CA GLN A 488 -4.42 25.38 12.95
C GLN A 488 -4.98 26.09 11.70
N ARG A 489 -4.21 27.02 11.12
CA ARG A 489 -4.53 27.72 9.86
C ARG A 489 -4.54 26.78 8.64
N GLU A 490 -3.66 25.78 8.61
CA GLU A 490 -3.61 24.78 7.53
C GLU A 490 -4.79 23.80 7.62
N ARG A 491 -5.24 23.47 8.84
CA ARG A 491 -6.46 22.67 9.07
C ARG A 491 -7.73 23.42 8.68
N GLU A 492 -7.76 24.73 8.87
CA GLU A 492 -8.88 25.59 8.44
C GLU A 492 -8.92 25.78 6.91
N GLU A 493 -7.77 25.85 6.22
CA GLU A 493 -7.68 25.94 4.76
C GLU A 493 -8.13 24.67 4.03
N PHE A 494 -7.93 23.49 4.66
CA PHE A 494 -8.40 22.20 4.16
C PHE A 494 -9.89 21.92 4.41
N GLN A 495 -10.52 22.62 5.37
CA GLN A 495 -11.96 22.57 5.56
C GLN A 495 -12.62 23.35 4.43
N VAL A 496 -12.79 22.70 3.27
CA VAL A 496 -13.70 23.18 2.25
C VAL A 496 -15.04 23.43 2.94
N LYS A 497 -15.57 24.66 2.83
CA LYS A 497 -16.95 24.99 3.16
C LYS A 497 -17.86 24.12 2.31
N ASP A 498 -18.13 22.90 2.77
CA ASP A 498 -19.17 22.04 2.24
C ASP A 498 -20.48 22.80 2.50
N LYS A 499 -21.07 23.35 1.43
CA LYS A 499 -22.27 24.21 1.53
C LYS A 499 -23.53 23.44 1.93
N ASP A 500 -23.42 22.15 2.22
CA ASP A 500 -24.49 21.35 2.78
C ASP A 500 -24.08 20.76 4.14
N PRO A 501 -24.23 21.53 5.25
CA PRO A 501 -23.97 21.03 6.60
C PRO A 501 -24.86 19.83 7.00
N GLY A 502 -25.88 19.49 6.20
CA GLY A 502 -26.71 18.29 6.38
C GLY A 502 -26.14 17.01 5.74
N SER A 503 -25.12 17.08 4.88
CA SER A 503 -24.53 15.89 4.26
C SER A 503 -23.64 15.11 5.24
N LEU A 504 -22.90 15.79 6.11
CA LEU A 504 -22.05 15.13 7.11
C LEU A 504 -22.88 14.52 8.24
N SER A 505 -23.94 15.19 8.69
CA SER A 505 -24.85 14.63 9.70
C SER A 505 -25.68 13.46 9.17
N ARG A 506 -26.11 13.50 7.90
CA ARG A 506 -26.73 12.33 7.24
C ARG A 506 -25.75 11.18 7.03
N ILE A 507 -24.47 11.48 6.79
CA ILE A 507 -23.42 10.45 6.70
C ILE A 507 -23.07 9.91 8.09
N GLU A 508 -23.12 10.72 9.15
CA GLU A 508 -22.99 10.23 10.53
C GLU A 508 -24.18 9.35 10.94
N GLU A 509 -25.41 9.70 10.52
CA GLU A 509 -26.60 8.88 10.71
C GLU A 509 -26.60 7.61 9.82
N GLU A 510 -26.10 7.68 8.58
CA GLU A 510 -25.97 6.51 7.69
C GLU A 510 -24.77 5.61 8.08
N MET A 511 -23.66 6.16 8.57
CA MET A 511 -22.54 5.41 9.17
C MET A 511 -22.90 4.82 10.53
N SER A 512 -23.83 5.45 11.27
CA SER A 512 -24.47 4.89 12.46
C SER A 512 -25.45 3.76 12.11
N SER A 513 -25.87 3.63 10.85
CA SER A 513 -26.57 2.43 10.36
C SER A 513 -25.54 1.40 9.89
N THR A 514 -24.73 0.94 10.85
CA THR A 514 -23.65 -0.04 10.68
C THR A 514 -24.07 -1.25 9.84
N SER A 515 -23.27 -1.57 8.82
CA SER A 515 -23.13 -2.96 8.37
C SER A 515 -22.80 -3.82 9.58
N LYS A 516 -23.60 -4.85 9.85
CA LYS A 516 -23.42 -5.71 11.03
C LYS A 516 -21.99 -6.28 11.06
N PRO A 517 -21.28 -6.20 12.20
CA PRO A 517 -19.92 -6.72 12.29
C PRO A 517 -19.94 -8.25 12.16
N TRP A 518 -18.97 -8.79 11.42
CA TRP A 518 -18.82 -10.24 11.28
C TRP A 518 -18.18 -10.83 12.54
N ALA A 519 -17.18 -10.15 13.11
CA ALA A 519 -16.58 -10.50 14.40
C ALA A 519 -16.67 -9.35 15.42
N LEU A 520 -17.03 -9.68 16.67
CA LEU A 520 -17.03 -8.76 17.80
C LEU A 520 -15.96 -9.18 18.81
N ILE A 521 -15.00 -8.30 19.07
CA ILE A 521 -13.87 -8.55 19.99
C ILE A 521 -14.15 -7.79 21.29
N VAL A 522 -14.17 -8.53 22.41
CA VAL A 522 -14.37 -7.99 23.75
C VAL A 522 -13.00 -7.80 24.40
N GLY A 523 -12.57 -6.55 24.55
CA GLY A 523 -11.27 -6.14 25.08
C GLY A 523 -10.38 -5.51 24.02
N ALA A 524 -10.13 -4.20 24.14
CA ALA A 524 -9.19 -3.41 23.32
C ALA A 524 -7.80 -3.35 23.96
N GLY A 525 -7.36 -4.45 24.58
CA GLY A 525 -5.97 -4.66 24.94
C GLY A 525 -5.10 -4.98 23.71
N PRO A 526 -3.77 -5.12 23.88
CA PRO A 526 -2.85 -5.43 22.77
C PRO A 526 -3.27 -6.66 21.95
N SER A 527 -3.77 -7.71 22.59
CA SER A 527 -4.23 -8.92 21.90
C SER A 527 -5.48 -8.68 21.06
N GLY A 528 -6.46 -7.95 21.59
CA GLY A 528 -7.69 -7.64 20.86
C GLY A 528 -7.47 -6.64 19.73
N LEU A 529 -6.65 -5.61 19.96
CA LEU A 529 -6.25 -4.66 18.92
C LEU A 529 -5.46 -5.34 17.81
N LEU A 530 -4.55 -6.28 18.15
CA LEU A 530 -3.80 -7.04 17.15
C LEU A 530 -4.72 -7.91 16.29
N LEU A 531 -5.65 -8.66 16.90
CA LEU A 531 -6.61 -9.48 16.16
C LEU A 531 -7.50 -8.63 15.26
N GLY A 532 -8.04 -7.53 15.81
CA GLY A 532 -8.87 -6.59 15.08
C GLY A 532 -8.12 -6.01 13.88
N LEU A 533 -6.87 -5.60 14.07
CA LEU A 533 -6.02 -5.09 12.99
C LEU A 533 -5.78 -6.13 11.88
N MET A 534 -5.42 -7.36 12.25
CA MET A 534 -5.14 -8.43 11.29
C MET A 534 -6.39 -8.79 10.47
N LEU A 535 -7.55 -8.93 11.12
CA LEU A 535 -8.82 -9.20 10.45
C LEU A 535 -9.27 -8.02 9.57
N ALA A 536 -9.13 -6.79 10.06
CA ALA A 536 -9.54 -5.60 9.34
C ALA A 536 -8.68 -5.35 8.09
N LYS A 537 -7.36 -5.61 8.14
CA LYS A 537 -6.46 -5.58 6.97
C LYS A 537 -6.86 -6.59 5.88
N LYS A 538 -7.51 -7.69 6.24
CA LYS A 538 -8.09 -8.65 5.28
C LYS A 538 -9.47 -8.25 4.75
N GLY A 539 -10.00 -7.11 5.18
CA GLY A 539 -11.33 -6.62 4.78
C GLY A 539 -12.48 -7.21 5.59
N ILE A 540 -12.22 -7.94 6.68
CA ILE A 540 -13.25 -8.55 7.51
C ILE A 540 -13.85 -7.47 8.45
N PRO A 541 -15.19 -7.27 8.48
CA PRO A 541 -15.82 -6.31 9.38
C PRO A 541 -15.69 -6.73 10.85
N VAL A 542 -15.02 -5.90 11.65
CA VAL A 542 -14.76 -6.15 13.07
C VAL A 542 -15.20 -4.98 13.95
N HIS A 543 -15.77 -5.31 15.11
CA HIS A 543 -16.10 -4.32 16.14
C HIS A 543 -15.39 -4.71 17.44
N LEU A 544 -14.63 -3.79 18.03
CA LEU A 544 -13.93 -3.96 19.29
C LEU A 544 -14.64 -3.14 20.36
N ILE A 545 -14.90 -3.74 21.51
CA ILE A 545 -15.48 -3.05 22.66
C ILE A 545 -14.58 -3.20 23.89
N ASP A 546 -14.43 -2.15 24.68
CA ASP A 546 -13.68 -2.18 25.93
C ASP A 546 -14.41 -1.42 27.03
N MET A 547 -14.33 -1.93 28.26
CA MET A 547 -14.92 -1.28 29.44
C MET A 547 -14.20 0.00 29.84
N SER A 548 -12.92 0.13 29.47
CA SER A 548 -12.08 1.29 29.75
C SER A 548 -12.51 2.46 28.88
N VAL A 549 -12.16 3.68 29.29
CA VAL A 549 -12.40 4.91 28.50
C VAL A 549 -11.17 5.33 27.67
N LYS A 550 -10.02 4.69 27.91
CA LYS A 550 -8.74 4.94 27.24
C LYS A 550 -7.81 3.72 27.31
N LEU A 551 -6.75 3.74 26.50
CA LEU A 551 -5.68 2.75 26.53
C LEU A 551 -4.93 2.72 27.87
N ASP A 552 -4.42 1.54 28.24
CA ASP A 552 -3.55 1.37 29.41
C ASP A 552 -2.19 2.04 29.18
N GLU A 553 -1.82 2.95 30.08
CA GLU A 553 -0.55 3.69 30.04
C GLU A 553 0.58 2.94 30.75
N GLN A 554 0.30 1.81 31.40
CA GLN A 554 1.31 1.04 32.13
C GLN A 554 2.21 0.23 31.18
N PRO A 555 3.54 0.26 31.37
CA PRO A 555 4.49 -0.40 30.47
C PRO A 555 4.48 -1.94 30.54
N ARG A 556 3.69 -2.55 31.44
CA ARG A 556 3.50 -4.01 31.70
C ARG A 556 4.52 -4.95 31.04
N ALA A 557 4.13 -5.79 30.08
CA ALA A 557 5.05 -6.70 29.41
C ALA A 557 5.88 -5.97 28.34
N THR A 558 7.12 -6.40 28.11
CA THR A 558 8.11 -5.59 27.37
C THR A 558 8.92 -6.35 26.33
N HIS A 559 9.10 -7.66 26.49
CA HIS A 559 9.97 -8.47 25.64
C HIS A 559 9.11 -9.31 24.68
N TYR A 560 9.30 -9.13 23.37
CA TYR A 560 8.58 -9.86 22.31
C TYR A 560 9.51 -10.90 21.69
N GLY A 561 9.31 -12.18 22.01
CA GLY A 561 10.12 -13.27 21.43
C GLY A 561 9.88 -13.45 19.93
N SER A 562 10.74 -14.24 19.26
CA SER A 562 10.64 -14.48 17.81
C SER A 562 9.26 -14.96 17.32
N PRO A 563 8.54 -15.84 18.05
CA PRO A 563 7.17 -16.19 17.69
C PRO A 563 6.18 -15.02 17.70
N ALA A 564 6.33 -14.09 18.63
CA ALA A 564 5.51 -12.89 18.65
C ALA A 564 5.89 -11.93 17.52
N MET A 565 7.19 -11.77 17.25
CA MET A 565 7.68 -10.92 16.17
C MET A 565 7.22 -11.40 14.80
N TYR A 566 7.12 -12.71 14.60
CA TYR A 566 6.52 -13.30 13.40
C TYR A 566 5.07 -12.83 13.19
N GLU A 567 4.23 -12.87 14.23
CA GLU A 567 2.83 -12.43 14.11
C GLU A 567 2.70 -10.90 14.00
N LEU A 568 3.54 -10.15 14.70
CA LEU A 568 3.59 -8.69 14.58
C LEU A 568 4.07 -8.27 13.17
N ARG A 569 4.92 -9.08 12.52
CA ARG A 569 5.36 -8.89 11.13
C ARG A 569 4.21 -9.16 10.17
N ARG A 570 3.44 -10.24 10.39
CA ARG A 570 2.21 -10.52 9.64
C ARG A 570 1.16 -9.42 9.80
N ALA A 571 1.10 -8.79 10.97
CA ALA A 571 0.26 -7.61 11.21
C ALA A 571 0.81 -6.33 10.56
N GLY A 572 2.06 -6.33 10.07
CA GLY A 572 2.70 -5.19 9.38
C GLY A 572 3.04 -4.01 10.28
N ILE A 573 3.43 -4.27 11.54
CA ILE A 573 3.78 -3.23 12.53
C ILE A 573 5.21 -3.34 13.07
N VAL A 574 6.03 -4.24 12.52
CA VAL A 574 7.38 -4.51 13.01
C VAL A 574 8.33 -3.34 12.83
N ASP A 575 8.20 -2.58 11.75
CA ASP A 575 9.10 -1.45 11.49
C ASP A 575 8.88 -0.32 12.51
N ASP A 576 7.63 -0.01 12.85
CA ASP A 576 7.28 0.94 13.92
C ASP A 576 7.74 0.44 15.30
N LEU A 577 7.65 -0.88 15.53
CA LEU A 577 8.16 -1.51 16.74
C LEU A 577 9.68 -1.37 16.86
N ARG A 578 10.42 -1.54 15.77
CA ARG A 578 11.89 -1.39 15.73
C ARG A 578 12.32 0.07 15.84
N ALA A 579 11.56 0.98 15.25
CA ALA A 579 11.81 2.42 15.37
C ALA A 579 11.70 2.88 16.82
N GLN A 580 10.66 2.47 17.54
CA GLN A 580 10.40 2.90 18.92
C GLN A 580 11.09 2.02 19.97
N GLY A 581 11.21 0.72 19.72
CA GLY A 581 11.81 -0.28 20.62
C GLY A 581 13.30 -0.47 20.40
N PHE A 582 13.95 -1.26 21.26
CA PHE A 582 15.36 -1.61 21.11
C PHE A 582 15.53 -3.14 21.07
N MET A 583 16.63 -3.61 20.48
CA MET A 583 16.97 -5.02 20.46
C MET A 583 17.90 -5.32 21.64
N PRO A 584 17.53 -6.20 22.57
CA PRO A 584 18.39 -6.52 23.70
C PRO A 584 19.63 -7.32 23.27
N ASP A 585 20.77 -7.05 23.92
CA ASP A 585 22.07 -7.67 23.63
C ASP A 585 22.18 -9.11 24.17
N GLY A 586 21.42 -9.45 25.21
CA GLY A 586 21.44 -10.79 25.79
C GLY A 586 20.71 -10.91 27.12
N VAL A 587 20.60 -12.15 27.57
CA VAL A 587 20.08 -12.54 28.89
C VAL A 587 21.16 -13.26 29.68
N CYS A 588 21.30 -12.98 30.97
CA CYS A 588 22.19 -13.74 31.84
C CYS A 588 21.60 -14.06 33.21
N TRP A 589 22.14 -15.10 33.81
CA TRP A 589 21.87 -15.60 35.15
C TRP A 589 23.06 -15.31 36.05
N ARG A 590 22.79 -14.82 37.26
CA ARG A 590 23.79 -14.38 38.23
C ARG A 590 23.43 -14.82 39.64
N LYS A 591 24.42 -14.85 40.52
CA LYS A 591 24.23 -14.92 41.98
C LYS A 591 23.94 -13.53 42.55
N LEU A 592 23.53 -13.47 43.82
CA LEU A 592 23.22 -12.21 44.52
C LEU A 592 24.43 -11.26 44.60
N ASP A 593 25.64 -11.79 44.70
CA ASP A 593 26.90 -11.02 44.70
C ASP A 593 27.29 -10.43 43.33
N GLY A 594 26.50 -10.72 42.28
CA GLY A 594 26.73 -10.28 40.91
C GLY A 594 27.58 -11.25 40.06
N THR A 595 28.06 -12.36 40.64
CA THR A 595 28.83 -13.39 39.94
C THR A 595 28.05 -13.96 38.77
N TYR A 596 28.66 -13.98 37.59
CA TYR A 596 28.09 -14.53 36.37
C TYR A 596 28.03 -16.06 36.42
N LEU A 597 26.88 -16.64 36.09
CA LEU A 597 26.71 -18.10 36.00
C LEU A 597 26.70 -18.57 34.54
N ALA A 598 25.70 -18.11 33.79
CA ALA A 598 25.51 -18.46 32.39
C ALA A 598 24.63 -17.41 31.70
N GLY A 599 24.73 -17.27 30.39
CA GLY A 599 23.90 -16.37 29.62
C GLY A 599 23.76 -16.78 28.17
N MET A 600 23.05 -15.94 27.43
CA MET A 600 22.84 -16.09 26.01
C MET A 600 22.91 -14.70 25.39
N LYS A 601 23.92 -14.49 24.54
CA LYS A 601 23.98 -13.30 23.69
C LYS A 601 22.98 -13.46 22.55
N MET A 602 22.19 -12.41 22.33
CA MET A 602 21.31 -12.31 21.16
C MET A 602 22.18 -11.73 20.04
N GLY A 603 22.72 -12.61 19.19
CA GLY A 603 23.70 -12.25 18.15
C GLY A 603 23.22 -11.18 17.15
N VAL A 604 24.17 -10.66 16.35
CA VAL A 604 23.96 -9.59 15.35
C VAL A 604 23.53 -10.17 13.99
N GLU A 605 22.57 -11.09 13.99
CA GLU A 605 22.03 -11.65 12.74
C GLU A 605 20.87 -10.76 12.23
N ASP A 606 20.78 -10.58 10.90
CA ASP A 606 19.68 -9.92 10.17
C ASP A 606 18.39 -10.78 10.18
N ASP A 607 18.02 -11.30 11.35
CA ASP A 607 16.79 -12.08 11.51
C ASP A 607 15.56 -11.15 11.54
N PRO A 608 14.64 -11.26 10.56
CA PRO A 608 13.43 -10.45 10.52
C PRO A 608 12.49 -10.68 11.71
N ASP A 609 12.62 -11.78 12.44
CA ASP A 609 11.83 -12.12 13.62
C ASP A 609 12.63 -11.95 14.93
N ARG A 610 13.77 -11.23 14.90
CA ARG A 610 14.58 -10.95 16.11
C ARG A 610 13.77 -10.29 17.22
N MET A 611 14.01 -10.72 18.46
CA MET A 611 13.37 -10.17 19.67
C MET A 611 13.52 -8.64 19.75
N VAL A 612 12.40 -7.95 19.99
CA VAL A 612 12.35 -6.51 20.26
C VAL A 612 11.85 -6.30 21.68
N CYS A 613 12.43 -5.31 22.36
CA CYS A 613 11.96 -4.82 23.65
C CYS A 613 11.24 -3.47 23.45
N LEU A 614 9.95 -3.43 23.76
CA LEU A 614 9.12 -2.23 23.74
C LEU A 614 8.05 -2.32 24.85
N PRO A 615 7.83 -1.26 25.64
CA PRO A 615 6.74 -1.22 26.62
C PRO A 615 5.35 -1.45 26.02
N LEU A 616 4.51 -2.21 26.74
CA LEU A 616 3.17 -2.60 26.27
C LEU A 616 2.26 -1.40 25.95
N ASN A 617 2.36 -0.32 26.71
CA ASN A 617 1.62 0.93 26.47
C ASN A 617 2.01 1.61 25.15
N ARG A 618 3.26 1.45 24.70
CA ARG A 618 3.71 1.94 23.40
C ARG A 618 3.21 1.04 22.27
N LEU A 619 3.27 -0.29 22.45
CA LEU A 619 2.66 -1.23 21.49
C LEU A 619 1.15 -0.97 21.34
N GLY A 620 0.43 -0.76 22.45
CA GLY A 620 -1.00 -0.46 22.42
C GLY A 620 -1.33 0.81 21.62
N LYS A 621 -0.49 1.84 21.70
CA LYS A 621 -0.62 3.06 20.87
C LYS A 621 -0.38 2.76 19.40
N ILE A 622 0.71 2.06 19.06
CA ILE A 622 1.00 1.65 17.67
C ILE A 622 -0.17 0.86 17.09
N LEU A 623 -0.68 -0.13 17.83
CA LEU A 623 -1.82 -0.93 17.40
C LEU A 623 -3.10 -0.11 17.24
N MET A 624 -3.36 0.84 18.15
CA MET A 624 -4.51 1.74 18.06
C MET A 624 -4.41 2.68 16.85
N ASP A 625 -3.21 3.20 16.57
CA ASP A 625 -2.96 4.04 15.41
C ASP A 625 -3.22 3.22 14.14
N HIS A 626 -2.67 2.01 14.03
CA HIS A 626 -2.86 1.14 12.86
C HIS A 626 -4.30 0.63 12.68
N ILE A 627 -5.02 0.31 13.75
CA ILE A 627 -6.42 -0.14 13.67
C ILE A 627 -7.37 1.02 13.37
N GLY A 628 -7.08 2.23 13.89
CA GLY A 628 -7.82 3.45 13.55
C GLY A 628 -7.74 3.80 12.07
N ARG A 629 -6.68 3.33 11.40
CA ARG A 629 -6.53 3.38 9.94
C ARG A 629 -7.32 2.29 9.20
N GLN A 630 -8.06 1.38 9.82
CA GLN A 630 -8.81 0.36 9.08
C GLN A 630 -10.31 0.68 9.02
N PRO A 631 -10.93 0.83 7.83
CA PRO A 631 -12.34 1.22 7.70
C PRO A 631 -13.32 0.10 8.10
N THR A 632 -12.85 -1.13 8.12
CA THR A 632 -13.60 -2.33 8.53
C THR A 632 -13.55 -2.57 10.03
N ALA A 633 -12.78 -1.79 10.80
CA ALA A 633 -12.69 -1.89 12.25
C ALA A 633 -13.36 -0.70 12.95
N THR A 634 -14.20 -0.99 13.95
CA THR A 634 -14.74 0.02 14.87
C THR A 634 -14.26 -0.28 16.28
N VAL A 635 -13.82 0.73 17.04
CA VAL A 635 -13.44 0.59 18.46
C VAL A 635 -14.36 1.44 19.32
N SER A 636 -15.04 0.84 20.28
CA SER A 636 -15.95 1.53 21.20
C SER A 636 -15.50 1.37 22.66
N TRP A 637 -15.25 2.50 23.30
CA TRP A 637 -14.81 2.59 24.70
C TRP A 637 -16.01 2.73 25.65
N GLY A 638 -15.82 2.43 26.94
CA GLY A 638 -16.86 2.51 27.96
C GLY A 638 -17.97 1.46 27.81
N HIS A 639 -17.73 0.37 27.09
CA HIS A 639 -18.67 -0.72 26.85
C HIS A 639 -18.30 -1.91 27.74
N LYS A 640 -18.93 -2.00 28.91
CA LYS A 640 -18.67 -3.07 29.87
C LYS A 640 -19.61 -4.25 29.63
N VAL A 641 -19.10 -5.37 29.13
CA VAL A 641 -19.89 -6.59 28.95
C VAL A 641 -20.34 -7.13 30.32
N VAL A 642 -21.61 -7.51 30.43
CA VAL A 642 -22.22 -8.08 31.64
C VAL A 642 -22.70 -9.52 31.42
N SER A 643 -23.25 -9.82 30.25
CA SER A 643 -23.72 -11.15 29.90
C SER A 643 -23.49 -11.45 28.42
N VAL A 644 -23.49 -12.74 28.08
CA VAL A 644 -23.29 -13.25 26.72
C VAL A 644 -24.36 -14.28 26.38
N GLY A 645 -24.71 -14.40 25.09
CA GLY A 645 -25.64 -15.41 24.60
C GLY A 645 -25.35 -15.80 23.14
N GLN A 646 -25.84 -16.95 22.71
CA GLN A 646 -25.73 -17.41 21.32
C GLN A 646 -26.92 -18.26 20.91
N ASP A 647 -27.16 -18.31 19.60
CA ASP A 647 -28.03 -19.26 18.91
C ASP A 647 -27.26 -19.94 17.76
N ASP A 648 -27.96 -20.74 16.94
CA ASP A 648 -27.35 -21.49 15.84
C ASP A 648 -26.73 -20.58 14.75
N GLN A 649 -27.18 -19.33 14.62
CA GLN A 649 -26.75 -18.40 13.57
C GLN A 649 -25.85 -17.26 14.07
N ARG A 650 -25.99 -16.78 15.31
CA ARG A 650 -25.29 -15.61 15.83
C ARG A 650 -24.98 -15.69 17.32
N ALA A 651 -24.03 -14.88 17.74
CA ALA A 651 -23.72 -14.64 19.14
C ALA A 651 -23.90 -13.15 19.49
N TRP A 652 -24.27 -12.86 20.74
CA TRP A 652 -24.43 -11.50 21.24
C TRP A 652 -23.83 -11.30 22.62
N VAL A 653 -23.46 -10.05 22.91
CA VAL A 653 -23.12 -9.58 24.26
C VAL A 653 -24.08 -8.49 24.69
N VAL A 654 -24.37 -8.44 25.98
CA VAL A 654 -25.03 -7.32 26.62
C VAL A 654 -23.97 -6.50 27.32
N CYS A 655 -23.93 -5.20 27.04
CA CYS A 655 -22.97 -4.27 27.62
C CYS A 655 -23.66 -3.08 28.30
N GLU A 656 -23.16 -2.71 29.48
CA GLU A 656 -23.46 -1.46 30.14
C GLU A 656 -22.64 -0.36 29.49
N THR A 657 -23.30 0.68 28.98
CA THR A 657 -22.68 1.87 28.39
C THR A 657 -23.12 3.13 29.16
N PRO A 658 -22.41 4.28 29.01
CA PRO A 658 -22.84 5.54 29.63
C PRO A 658 -24.26 5.98 29.23
N GLU A 659 -24.78 5.49 28.09
CA GLU A 659 -26.09 5.80 27.53
C GLU A 659 -27.17 4.78 27.92
N GLY A 660 -26.81 3.72 28.67
CA GLY A 660 -27.68 2.62 29.07
C GLY A 660 -27.20 1.24 28.61
N GLU A 661 -28.01 0.22 28.84
CA GLU A 661 -27.72 -1.15 28.42
C GLU A 661 -27.89 -1.30 26.89
N LYS A 662 -26.87 -1.82 26.21
CA LYS A 662 -26.89 -2.10 24.76
C LYS A 662 -26.57 -3.56 24.48
N ARG A 663 -27.26 -4.14 23.51
CA ARG A 663 -27.00 -5.49 23.00
C ARG A 663 -26.28 -5.41 21.64
N LEU A 664 -25.14 -6.07 21.52
CA LEU A 664 -24.33 -6.11 20.30
C LEU A 664 -24.23 -7.56 19.79
N GLU A 665 -24.36 -7.76 18.48
CA GLU A 665 -24.41 -9.09 17.85
C GLU A 665 -23.38 -9.22 16.73
N ALA A 666 -22.82 -10.43 16.58
CA ALA A 666 -21.88 -10.80 15.51
C ALA A 666 -21.97 -12.31 15.20
N GLU A 667 -21.33 -12.76 14.11
CA GLU A 667 -21.24 -14.20 13.80
C GLU A 667 -20.27 -14.92 14.73
N TYR A 668 -19.20 -14.23 15.17
CA TYR A 668 -18.25 -14.73 16.15
C TYR A 668 -17.93 -13.66 17.20
N ILE A 669 -17.84 -14.08 18.47
CA ILE A 669 -17.42 -13.21 19.57
C ILE A 669 -16.11 -13.72 20.15
N ILE A 670 -15.13 -12.83 20.27
CA ILE A 670 -13.80 -13.17 20.77
C ILE A 670 -13.54 -12.45 22.09
N GLY A 671 -13.30 -13.21 23.16
CA GLY A 671 -12.88 -12.69 24.46
C GLY A 671 -11.38 -12.44 24.50
N CYS A 672 -11.00 -11.17 24.59
CA CYS A 672 -9.65 -10.64 24.79
C CYS A 672 -9.60 -9.68 26.00
N ASP A 673 -10.52 -9.84 26.95
CA ASP A 673 -10.80 -8.98 28.11
C ASP A 673 -9.94 -9.32 29.35
N GLY A 674 -8.82 -10.00 29.14
CA GLY A 674 -7.75 -10.18 30.11
C GLY A 674 -8.01 -11.19 31.23
N ALA A 675 -7.19 -11.13 32.28
CA ALA A 675 -7.20 -12.10 33.38
C ALA A 675 -8.55 -12.25 34.09
N ASN A 676 -9.33 -11.16 34.15
CA ASN A 676 -10.66 -11.13 34.78
C ASN A 676 -11.81 -11.25 33.76
N SER A 677 -11.54 -11.84 32.59
CA SER A 677 -12.48 -11.99 31.48
C SER A 677 -13.91 -12.32 31.92
N GLN A 678 -14.83 -11.41 31.60
CA GLN A 678 -16.26 -11.60 31.79
C GLN A 678 -16.80 -12.62 30.78
N VAL A 679 -16.28 -12.62 29.55
CA VAL A 679 -16.68 -13.60 28.52
C VAL A 679 -16.40 -15.02 29.01
N ARG A 680 -15.20 -15.29 29.56
CA ARG A 680 -14.85 -16.60 30.12
C ARG A 680 -15.77 -16.97 31.29
N ARG A 681 -16.01 -16.05 32.22
CA ARG A 681 -16.86 -16.30 33.40
C ARG A 681 -18.30 -16.60 33.02
N SER A 682 -18.85 -15.93 32.00
CA SER A 682 -20.20 -16.22 31.53
C SER A 682 -20.31 -17.56 30.80
N LEU A 683 -19.23 -18.06 30.18
CA LEU A 683 -19.22 -19.35 29.48
C LEU A 683 -19.02 -20.55 30.40
N PHE A 684 -18.14 -20.44 31.40
CA PHE A 684 -17.75 -21.58 32.27
C PHE A 684 -18.16 -21.42 33.73
N GLY A 685 -18.50 -20.21 34.18
CA GLY A 685 -18.80 -19.88 35.57
C GLY A 685 -17.66 -19.11 36.27
N ASP A 686 -17.99 -18.32 37.30
CA ASP A 686 -17.05 -17.40 37.96
C ASP A 686 -15.83 -18.08 38.61
N LYS A 687 -15.97 -19.36 38.99
CA LYS A 687 -14.93 -20.14 39.67
C LYS A 687 -14.16 -21.09 38.74
N GLU A 688 -14.60 -21.24 37.49
CA GLU A 688 -14.06 -22.21 36.54
C GLU A 688 -12.89 -21.63 35.74
N PHE A 689 -11.77 -21.42 36.45
CA PHE A 689 -10.49 -21.13 35.81
C PHE A 689 -9.39 -22.02 36.39
N PRO A 690 -9.32 -23.30 35.97
CA PRO A 690 -8.47 -24.29 36.61
C PRO A 690 -6.98 -23.95 36.50
N GLY A 691 -6.22 -24.28 37.55
CA GLY A 691 -4.78 -24.05 37.63
C GLY A 691 -4.30 -23.71 39.04
N LYS A 692 -3.04 -23.28 39.14
CA LYS A 692 -2.35 -22.97 40.40
C LYS A 692 -2.13 -21.47 40.55
N THR A 693 -2.20 -20.98 41.79
CA THR A 693 -1.66 -19.67 42.18
C THR A 693 -0.42 -19.94 43.00
N TRP A 694 0.67 -19.23 42.73
CA TRP A 694 1.90 -19.38 43.49
C TRP A 694 1.77 -18.72 44.85
N ASP A 695 2.39 -19.32 45.87
CA ASP A 695 2.45 -18.73 47.21
C ASP A 695 3.35 -17.49 47.23
N GLU A 696 4.33 -17.42 46.33
CA GLU A 696 5.21 -16.27 46.19
C GLU A 696 4.49 -15.04 45.60
N GLN A 697 4.69 -13.89 46.23
CA GLN A 697 4.22 -12.60 45.75
C GLN A 697 5.38 -11.84 45.09
N ILE A 698 5.12 -11.16 43.98
CA ILE A 698 6.14 -10.33 43.32
C ILE A 698 5.80 -8.87 43.38
N VAL A 699 6.84 -8.04 43.39
CA VAL A 699 6.74 -6.59 43.26
C VAL A 699 7.53 -6.16 42.04
N ALA A 700 6.83 -5.59 41.04
CA ALA A 700 7.47 -4.99 39.89
C ALA A 700 7.64 -3.48 40.11
N THR A 701 8.87 -3.01 39.92
CA THR A 701 9.24 -1.60 40.06
C THR A 701 9.90 -1.10 38.78
N ASN A 702 9.57 0.12 38.35
CA ASN A 702 10.20 0.76 37.19
C ASN A 702 11.07 1.93 37.67
N ARG A 703 12.31 2.03 37.17
CA ARG A 703 13.30 3.04 37.57
C ARG A 703 14.01 3.68 36.37
N PRO A 704 14.20 5.01 36.32
CA PRO A 704 14.91 5.67 35.23
C PRO A 704 16.44 5.53 35.39
N LYS A 705 17.16 5.36 34.28
CA LYS A 705 18.64 5.28 34.23
C LYS A 705 19.34 6.42 34.93
N THR A 706 18.78 7.62 34.81
CA THR A 706 19.34 8.86 35.36
C THR A 706 19.54 8.82 36.88
N TYR A 707 18.87 7.90 37.57
CA TYR A 707 18.94 7.78 39.02
C TYR A 707 19.74 6.56 39.46
N TYR A 708 19.72 5.44 38.73
CA TYR A 708 20.54 4.27 39.09
C TYR A 708 20.98 3.50 37.84
N ASP A 709 22.29 3.52 37.58
CA ASP A 709 22.87 3.07 36.32
C ASP A 709 23.49 1.67 36.45
N PHE A 710 22.75 0.67 35.96
CA PHE A 710 23.21 -0.72 35.92
C PHE A 710 24.37 -0.96 34.94
N ASP A 711 24.58 -0.05 33.96
CA ASP A 711 25.66 -0.19 32.97
C ASP A 711 27.05 -0.09 33.63
N LYS A 712 27.15 0.61 34.78
CA LYS A 712 28.39 0.72 35.57
C LYS A 712 28.93 -0.61 36.07
N PHE A 713 28.08 -1.63 36.14
CA PHE A 713 28.43 -2.96 36.65
C PHE A 713 28.71 -3.97 35.53
N GLY A 714 28.67 -3.55 34.26
CA GLY A 714 28.93 -4.44 33.11
C GLY A 714 27.86 -5.52 32.93
N TRP A 715 26.61 -5.22 33.31
CA TRP A 715 25.48 -6.15 33.21
C TRP A 715 24.86 -6.14 31.81
N LEU A 716 24.27 -7.27 31.40
CA LEU A 716 23.53 -7.36 30.13
C LEU A 716 22.14 -6.72 30.29
N ASP A 717 21.39 -6.57 29.19
CA ASP A 717 20.07 -5.92 29.22
C ASP A 717 19.03 -6.64 30.08
N SER A 718 19.14 -7.97 30.25
CA SER A 718 18.27 -8.78 31.12
C SER A 718 19.09 -9.66 32.07
N ASN A 719 18.89 -9.49 33.37
CA ASN A 719 19.61 -10.21 34.42
C ASN A 719 18.62 -10.92 35.34
N PHE A 720 18.81 -12.23 35.52
CA PHE A 720 18.08 -13.06 36.47
C PHE A 720 19.01 -13.42 37.64
N ILE A 721 18.61 -13.07 38.86
CA ILE A 721 19.41 -13.25 40.07
C ILE A 721 18.80 -14.39 40.87
N ILE A 722 19.60 -15.44 41.06
CA ILE A 722 19.24 -16.64 41.81
C ILE A 722 19.61 -16.42 43.27
N ASP A 723 18.62 -16.45 44.14
CA ASP A 723 18.80 -16.41 45.59
C ASP A 723 17.55 -16.94 46.32
N PRO A 724 17.68 -17.78 47.37
CA PRO A 724 16.53 -18.33 48.08
C PRO A 724 15.59 -17.29 48.71
N GLU A 725 16.08 -16.11 49.12
CA GLU A 725 15.28 -15.09 49.84
C GLU A 725 15.23 -13.74 49.10
N HIS A 726 16.23 -13.43 48.28
CA HIS A 726 16.45 -12.14 47.65
C HIS A 726 16.54 -12.23 46.12
N TRP A 727 15.88 -13.21 45.51
CA TRP A 727 15.82 -13.34 44.06
C TRP A 727 15.10 -12.16 43.38
N TYR A 728 15.60 -11.76 42.22
CA TYR A 728 14.99 -10.72 41.40
C TYR A 728 15.39 -10.83 39.94
N MET A 729 14.66 -10.10 39.09
CA MET A 729 14.96 -9.88 37.69
C MET A 729 15.15 -8.38 37.46
N ALA A 730 16.27 -8.00 36.85
CA ALA A 730 16.54 -6.63 36.41
C ALA A 730 16.65 -6.60 34.88
N ALA A 731 15.67 -5.99 34.22
CA ALA A 731 15.60 -5.93 32.76
C ALA A 731 15.41 -4.48 32.28
N LYS A 732 16.14 -4.10 31.24
CA LYS A 732 15.98 -2.81 30.56
C LYS A 732 14.70 -2.84 29.72
N ILE A 733 13.89 -1.79 29.84
CA ILE A 733 12.55 -1.73 29.22
C ILE A 733 12.34 -0.51 28.32
N GLY A 734 13.32 0.38 28.16
CA GLY A 734 13.22 1.54 27.27
C GLY A 734 14.57 2.08 26.80
N LYS A 735 14.57 2.81 25.68
CA LYS A 735 15.76 3.51 25.12
C LYS A 735 16.25 4.64 26.03
N ASP A 736 15.36 5.20 26.83
CA ASP A 736 15.64 6.16 27.92
C ASP A 736 16.36 5.52 29.11
N GLY A 737 16.60 4.21 29.05
CA GLY A 737 17.26 3.42 30.08
C GLY A 737 16.37 3.19 31.30
N LEU A 738 15.05 3.18 31.13
CA LEU A 738 14.14 2.70 32.18
C LEU A 738 14.42 1.20 32.44
N TYR A 739 14.72 0.83 33.69
CA TYR A 739 14.88 -0.55 34.15
C TYR A 739 13.65 -1.00 34.93
N ARG A 740 13.23 -2.24 34.70
CA ARG A 740 12.29 -2.95 35.55
C ARG A 740 13.04 -3.88 36.48
N VAL A 741 12.80 -3.70 37.78
CA VAL A 741 13.23 -4.66 38.81
C VAL A 741 11.99 -5.33 39.39
N THR A 742 11.89 -6.63 39.16
CA THR A 742 10.84 -7.49 39.70
C THR A 742 11.45 -8.45 40.70
N TYR A 743 11.05 -8.39 41.96
CA TYR A 743 11.60 -9.22 43.04
C TYR A 743 10.50 -9.97 43.79
N GLY A 744 10.89 -11.10 44.40
CA GLY A 744 10.02 -11.87 45.29
C GLY A 744 9.90 -11.22 46.66
N GLU A 745 8.71 -11.27 47.25
CA GLU A 745 8.44 -10.79 48.60
C GLU A 745 7.48 -11.70 49.36
N LYS A 746 7.51 -11.61 50.70
CA LYS A 746 6.71 -12.45 51.57
C LYS A 746 5.20 -12.26 51.30
N PRO A 747 4.44 -13.35 51.12
CA PRO A 747 3.00 -13.27 50.90
C PRO A 747 2.25 -12.74 52.14
N GLY A 748 1.15 -12.05 51.90
CA GLY A 748 0.22 -11.60 52.96
C GLY A 748 0.50 -10.21 53.52
N LEU A 749 1.52 -9.51 53.02
CA LEU A 749 1.81 -8.11 53.36
C LEU A 749 0.86 -7.14 52.62
N THR A 750 0.49 -6.04 53.29
CA THR A 750 -0.29 -4.97 52.65
C THR A 750 0.57 -4.13 51.71
N ASN A 751 -0.06 -3.39 50.79
CA ASN A 751 0.66 -2.52 49.85
C ASN A 751 1.54 -1.48 50.57
N ASP A 752 1.12 -0.99 51.74
CA ASP A 752 1.89 -0.01 52.52
C ASP A 752 3.11 -0.65 53.19
N GLN A 753 2.95 -1.86 53.76
CA GLN A 753 4.06 -2.63 54.31
C GLN A 753 5.10 -3.02 53.26
N LEU A 754 4.65 -3.32 52.03
CA LEU A 754 5.53 -3.60 50.90
C LEU A 754 6.35 -2.37 50.49
N ARG A 755 5.77 -1.16 50.60
CA ARG A 755 6.49 0.10 50.34
C ARG A 755 7.50 0.43 51.44
N GLU A 756 7.17 0.18 52.70
CA GLU A 756 8.10 0.39 53.82
C GLU A 756 9.32 -0.54 53.78
N ARG A 757 9.15 -1.77 53.31
CA ARG A 757 10.23 -2.77 53.17
C ARG A 757 11.10 -2.56 51.93
N GLN A 758 10.60 -1.82 50.94
CA GLN A 758 11.27 -1.64 49.65
C GLN A 758 12.69 -1.04 49.79
N PRO A 759 12.93 0.00 50.62
CA PRO A 759 14.27 0.54 50.86
C PRO A 759 15.31 -0.49 51.28
N TRP A 760 14.98 -1.26 52.31
CA TRP A 760 15.84 -2.32 52.84
C TRP A 760 16.08 -3.43 51.82
N LYS A 761 15.06 -3.81 51.05
CA LYS A 761 15.22 -4.81 49.98
C LYS A 761 16.17 -4.33 48.88
N PHE A 762 16.09 -3.06 48.47
CA PHE A 762 16.97 -2.52 47.43
C PHE A 762 18.41 -2.38 47.90
N GLU A 763 18.62 -1.93 49.13
CA GLU A 763 19.94 -1.90 49.75
C GLU A 763 20.54 -3.31 49.82
N THR A 764 19.72 -4.35 50.07
CA THR A 764 20.21 -5.74 50.15
C THR A 764 20.43 -6.39 48.78
N MET A 765 19.52 -6.18 47.82
CA MET A 765 19.47 -6.91 46.56
C MET A 765 20.36 -6.32 45.46
N LEU A 766 20.50 -5.00 45.43
CA LEU A 766 21.08 -4.31 44.28
C LEU A 766 22.59 -4.10 44.42
N PRO A 767 23.33 -4.12 43.30
CA PRO A 767 24.78 -3.99 43.33
C PRO A 767 25.21 -2.62 43.86
N GLY A 768 26.12 -2.57 44.83
CA GLY A 768 26.56 -1.31 45.43
C GLY A 768 25.60 -0.72 46.47
N HIS A 769 24.59 -1.48 46.90
CA HIS A 769 23.77 -1.22 48.09
C HIS A 769 23.21 0.22 48.17
N PRO A 770 22.40 0.64 47.19
CA PRO A 770 22.00 2.02 47.06
C PRO A 770 21.01 2.44 48.15
N LYS A 771 21.20 3.66 48.66
CA LYS A 771 20.29 4.28 49.62
C LYS A 771 19.09 4.94 48.91
N PRO A 772 17.97 5.21 49.63
CA PRO A 772 16.74 5.75 49.02
C PRO A 772 16.88 7.07 48.27
N ASP A 773 17.89 7.88 48.60
CA ASP A 773 18.25 9.12 47.93
C ASP A 773 18.99 8.91 46.59
N GLU A 774 19.51 7.70 46.36
CA GLU A 774 20.29 7.32 45.17
C GLU A 774 19.44 6.62 44.11
N TYR A 775 18.12 6.52 44.27
CA TYR A 775 17.22 5.99 43.23
C TYR A 775 15.83 6.60 43.27
N ARG A 776 15.13 6.56 42.13
CA ARG A 776 13.73 6.99 42.03
C ARG A 776 12.87 5.90 41.44
N ILE A 777 11.76 5.58 42.11
CA ILE A 777 10.75 4.63 41.64
C ILE A 777 9.63 5.40 40.94
N VAL A 778 9.36 5.05 39.69
CA VAL A 778 8.30 5.66 38.88
C VAL A 778 6.97 4.91 39.06
N ASN A 779 7.05 3.58 39.19
CA ASN A 779 5.88 2.74 39.42
C ASN A 779 6.22 1.62 40.40
N PHE A 780 5.25 1.28 41.26
CA PHE A 780 5.34 0.21 42.24
C PHE A 780 4.05 -0.62 42.16
N SER A 781 4.17 -1.86 41.70
CA SER A 781 3.00 -2.70 41.42
C SER A 781 3.21 -4.12 41.99
N PRO A 782 2.54 -4.47 43.09
CA PRO A 782 2.53 -5.83 43.61
C PRO A 782 1.57 -6.71 42.80
N TYR A 783 2.00 -7.93 42.46
CA TYR A 783 1.22 -8.90 41.70
C TYR A 783 1.25 -10.28 42.36
N ARG A 784 0.11 -10.97 42.26
CA ARG A 784 0.04 -12.41 42.48
C ARG A 784 0.25 -13.14 41.16
N ILE A 785 0.95 -14.25 41.23
CA ILE A 785 1.32 -15.02 40.05
C ILE A 785 0.41 -16.22 39.91
N HIS A 786 -0.07 -16.45 38.69
CA HIS A 786 -0.98 -17.55 38.38
C HIS A 786 -0.44 -18.39 37.22
N GLN A 787 -0.81 -19.68 37.22
CA GLN A 787 -0.68 -20.61 36.10
C GLN A 787 -2.07 -21.23 35.89
N ARG A 788 -2.86 -20.68 34.97
CA ARG A 788 -4.26 -21.08 34.77
C ARG A 788 -4.57 -21.20 33.28
N LEU A 789 -5.43 -22.14 32.93
CA LEU A 789 -5.88 -22.38 31.56
C LEU A 789 -7.39 -22.61 31.54
N ALA A 790 -8.09 -22.01 30.58
CA ALA A 790 -9.52 -22.21 30.41
C ALA A 790 -9.82 -23.68 30.00
N PRO A 791 -10.97 -24.25 30.44
CA PRO A 791 -11.37 -25.61 30.06
C PRO A 791 -11.48 -25.82 28.55
N SER A 792 -11.88 -24.78 27.80
CA SER A 792 -11.81 -24.72 26.34
C SER A 792 -11.55 -23.27 25.91
N MET A 793 -10.88 -23.08 24.78
CA MET A 793 -10.70 -21.76 24.14
C MET A 793 -11.79 -21.49 23.09
N ARG A 794 -12.76 -22.40 22.91
CA ARG A 794 -13.94 -22.25 22.06
C ARG A 794 -15.19 -22.83 22.72
N VAL A 795 -16.31 -22.11 22.67
CA VAL A 795 -17.65 -22.59 23.04
C VAL A 795 -18.66 -22.08 22.00
N GLY A 796 -19.03 -22.93 21.05
CA GLY A 796 -19.90 -22.54 19.93
C GLY A 796 -19.25 -21.44 19.08
N ARG A 797 -19.88 -20.26 19.06
CA ARG A 797 -19.44 -19.04 18.35
C ARG A 797 -18.54 -18.13 19.20
N PHE A 798 -18.29 -18.48 20.46
CA PHE A 798 -17.36 -17.76 21.33
C PHE A 798 -15.96 -18.36 21.29
N CYS A 799 -14.94 -17.51 21.12
CA CYS A 799 -13.52 -17.89 21.22
C CYS A 799 -12.82 -17.07 22.32
N LEU A 800 -11.84 -17.65 22.99
CA LEU A 800 -10.99 -16.97 23.99
C LEU A 800 -9.54 -16.98 23.52
N ALA A 801 -8.82 -15.89 23.74
CA ALA A 801 -7.39 -15.79 23.41
C ALA A 801 -6.59 -15.01 24.47
N ALA A 802 -5.27 -15.25 24.52
CA ALA A 802 -4.33 -14.60 25.43
C ALA A 802 -4.79 -14.70 26.91
N ASP A 803 -4.65 -13.64 27.70
CA ASP A 803 -4.97 -13.58 29.13
C ASP A 803 -6.41 -13.98 29.49
N ALA A 804 -7.34 -13.89 28.53
CA ALA A 804 -8.71 -14.38 28.71
C ALA A 804 -8.77 -15.92 28.72
N ALA A 805 -7.88 -16.59 27.97
CA ALA A 805 -7.77 -18.03 27.86
C ALA A 805 -6.78 -18.65 28.86
N HIS A 806 -5.63 -18.03 29.11
CA HIS A 806 -4.62 -18.56 30.03
C HIS A 806 -3.81 -17.46 30.72
N LEU A 807 -3.30 -17.77 31.89
CA LEU A 807 -2.41 -16.89 32.67
C LEU A 807 -1.16 -17.66 33.00
N CYS A 808 0.00 -17.06 32.75
CA CYS A 808 1.27 -17.60 33.19
C CYS A 808 2.08 -16.57 33.97
N ASN A 809 3.10 -17.05 34.66
CA ASN A 809 4.01 -16.17 35.37
C ASN A 809 4.88 -15.34 34.40
N PRO A 810 5.31 -14.13 34.80
CA PRO A 810 6.04 -13.24 33.90
C PRO A 810 7.51 -13.64 33.67
N PHE A 811 8.06 -14.58 34.45
CA PHE A 811 9.45 -14.99 34.33
C PHE A 811 9.62 -15.92 33.12
N GLY A 812 10.45 -15.48 32.17
CA GLY A 812 10.65 -16.12 30.87
C GLY A 812 9.90 -15.48 29.70
N GLY A 813 9.05 -14.45 29.91
CA GLY A 813 8.43 -13.68 28.82
C GLY A 813 7.42 -14.45 27.94
N MET A 814 7.02 -15.66 28.37
CA MET A 814 6.21 -16.59 27.57
C MET A 814 4.72 -16.25 27.54
N GLY A 815 4.22 -15.43 28.47
CA GLY A 815 2.78 -15.10 28.55
C GLY A 815 2.31 -14.19 27.43
N LEU A 816 3.00 -13.05 27.24
CA LEU A 816 2.71 -12.14 26.14
C LEU A 816 3.02 -12.78 24.78
N THR A 817 4.15 -13.49 24.69
CA THR A 817 4.55 -14.16 23.45
C THR A 817 3.54 -15.24 23.07
N GLY A 818 3.11 -16.07 24.03
CA GLY A 818 2.06 -17.07 23.83
C GLY A 818 0.72 -16.44 23.44
N GLY A 819 0.34 -15.34 24.10
CA GLY A 819 -0.89 -14.60 23.79
C GLY A 819 -0.90 -14.01 22.38
N ILE A 820 0.21 -13.46 21.88
CA ILE A 820 0.31 -12.94 20.51
C ILE A 820 0.22 -14.09 19.49
N VAL A 821 0.84 -15.25 19.77
CA VAL A 821 0.75 -16.42 18.89
C VAL A 821 -0.66 -17.03 18.90
N ASP A 822 -1.39 -16.96 20.01
CA ASP A 822 -2.81 -17.33 20.03
C ASP A 822 -3.64 -16.48 19.08
N ILE A 823 -3.32 -15.18 18.97
CA ILE A 823 -3.99 -14.26 18.06
C ILE A 823 -3.69 -14.60 16.60
N GLY A 824 -2.43 -14.89 16.27
CA GLY A 824 -2.03 -15.35 14.94
C GLY A 824 -2.78 -16.61 14.49
N GLY A 825 -2.84 -17.62 15.37
CA GLY A 825 -3.57 -18.85 15.10
C GLY A 825 -5.08 -18.65 14.97
N LEU A 826 -5.68 -17.78 15.80
CA LEU A 826 -7.11 -17.48 15.71
C LEU A 826 -7.45 -16.69 14.44
N TYR A 827 -6.57 -15.78 14.03
CA TYR A 827 -6.68 -15.05 12.77
C TYR A 827 -6.70 -16.01 11.57
N ASP A 828 -5.80 -17.00 11.52
CA ASP A 828 -5.77 -17.99 10.43
C ASP A 828 -7.05 -18.81 10.34
N CYS A 829 -7.64 -19.17 11.48
CA CYS A 829 -8.92 -19.85 11.53
C CYS A 829 -10.07 -18.97 11.02
N LEU A 830 -10.19 -17.75 11.55
CA LEU A 830 -11.28 -16.83 11.20
C LEU A 830 -11.21 -16.34 9.75
N ALA A 831 -10.00 -16.02 9.27
CA ALA A 831 -9.78 -15.64 7.87
C ALA A 831 -10.09 -16.79 6.90
N GLY A 832 -9.74 -18.03 7.27
CA GLY A 832 -10.07 -19.23 6.50
C GLY A 832 -11.57 -19.49 6.40
N ILE A 833 -12.32 -19.27 7.49
CA ILE A 833 -13.79 -19.38 7.50
C ILE A 833 -14.42 -18.28 6.63
N TYR A 834 -13.99 -17.04 6.78
CA TYR A 834 -14.54 -15.91 6.00
C TYR A 834 -14.29 -16.06 4.49
N ALA A 835 -13.12 -16.57 4.11
CA ALA A 835 -12.78 -16.85 2.72
C ALA A 835 -13.43 -18.13 2.15
N GLY A 836 -14.19 -18.88 2.96
CA GLY A 836 -14.81 -20.15 2.55
C GLY A 836 -13.82 -21.31 2.36
N LEU A 837 -12.58 -21.17 2.84
CA LEU A 837 -11.49 -22.15 2.70
C LEU A 837 -11.46 -23.19 3.82
N ALA A 838 -12.09 -22.90 4.96
CA ALA A 838 -12.20 -23.80 6.12
C ALA A 838 -13.63 -23.82 6.69
N ASP A 839 -14.04 -24.95 7.26
CA ASP A 839 -15.26 -25.08 8.05
C ASP A 839 -15.01 -24.79 9.53
N GLU A 840 -16.09 -24.63 10.31
CA GLU A 840 -16.01 -24.25 11.72
C GLU A 840 -15.19 -25.23 12.58
N SER A 841 -14.92 -26.47 12.14
CA SER A 841 -14.09 -27.43 12.88
C SER A 841 -12.64 -26.93 13.11
N ILE A 842 -12.16 -26.00 12.29
CA ILE A 842 -10.84 -25.40 12.46
C ILE A 842 -10.70 -24.61 13.78
N LEU A 843 -11.82 -24.08 14.31
CA LEU A 843 -11.84 -23.40 15.61
C LEU A 843 -11.77 -24.40 16.78
N ASP A 844 -12.25 -25.63 16.61
CA ASP A 844 -12.03 -26.70 17.61
C ASP A 844 -10.56 -27.10 17.63
N LYS A 845 -9.95 -27.19 16.45
CA LYS A 845 -8.52 -27.48 16.32
C LYS A 845 -7.66 -26.38 16.92
N TYR A 846 -8.06 -25.12 16.78
CA TYR A 846 -7.45 -23.99 17.48
C TYR A 846 -7.46 -24.21 19.00
N SER A 847 -8.62 -24.54 19.58
CA SER A 847 -8.75 -24.78 21.02
C SER A 847 -7.86 -25.93 21.49
N GLU A 848 -7.82 -27.04 20.75
CA GLU A 848 -6.99 -28.21 21.07
C GLU A 848 -5.49 -27.88 21.04
N ILE A 849 -5.00 -27.34 19.92
CA ILE A 849 -3.57 -27.11 19.70
C ILE A 849 -3.04 -26.04 20.65
N ARG A 850 -3.75 -24.92 20.84
CA ARG A 850 -3.26 -23.85 21.72
C ARG A 850 -3.22 -24.29 23.19
N ARG A 851 -4.19 -25.07 23.65
CA ARG A 851 -4.18 -25.68 24.99
C ARG A 851 -3.04 -26.70 25.14
N GLN A 852 -2.78 -27.50 24.11
CA GLN A 852 -1.64 -28.42 24.09
C GLN A 852 -0.32 -27.64 24.21
N LYS A 853 -0.10 -26.60 23.40
CA LYS A 853 1.10 -25.76 23.47
C LYS A 853 1.25 -25.06 24.83
N TYR A 854 0.17 -24.64 25.46
CA TYR A 854 0.22 -24.11 26.82
C TYR A 854 0.71 -25.17 27.82
N ASN A 855 0.12 -26.37 27.80
CA ASN A 855 0.44 -27.43 28.77
C ASN A 855 1.83 -28.04 28.56
N GLU A 856 2.28 -28.19 27.31
CA GLU A 856 3.55 -28.84 26.97
C GLU A 856 4.74 -27.86 26.96
N VAL A 857 4.50 -26.57 26.71
CA VAL A 857 5.58 -25.59 26.49
C VAL A 857 5.48 -24.41 27.46
N VAL A 858 4.39 -23.63 27.43
CA VAL A 858 4.31 -22.36 28.17
C VAL A 858 4.34 -22.59 29.68
N ASN A 859 3.51 -23.49 30.20
CA ASN A 859 3.40 -23.76 31.63
C ASN A 859 4.66 -24.43 32.21
N PRO A 860 5.23 -25.49 31.60
CA PRO A 860 6.45 -26.13 32.12
C PRO A 860 7.66 -25.19 32.11
N ILE A 861 7.90 -24.47 31.00
CA ILE A 861 9.06 -23.59 30.87
C ILE A 861 8.98 -22.42 31.85
N SER A 862 7.83 -21.72 31.90
CA SER A 862 7.65 -20.59 32.80
C SER A 862 7.68 -21.02 34.27
N SER A 863 7.09 -22.17 34.63
CA SER A 863 7.13 -22.69 35.99
C SER A 863 8.53 -23.12 36.41
N ALA A 864 9.30 -23.74 35.52
CA ALA A 864 10.69 -24.06 35.80
C ALA A 864 11.53 -22.79 35.99
N ASN A 865 11.34 -21.75 35.16
CA ASN A 865 12.10 -20.50 35.27
C ASN A 865 11.88 -19.75 36.58
N ILE A 866 10.66 -19.73 37.13
CA ILE A 866 10.43 -19.09 38.43
C ILE A 866 11.02 -19.93 39.57
N VAL A 867 10.89 -21.26 39.51
CA VAL A 867 11.50 -22.17 40.50
C VAL A 867 13.02 -22.07 40.49
N ARG A 868 13.65 -21.86 39.33
CA ARG A 868 15.09 -21.61 39.20
C ARG A 868 15.59 -20.39 39.96
N LEU A 869 14.74 -19.40 40.22
CA LEU A 869 15.13 -18.17 40.92
C LEU A 869 15.26 -18.37 42.43
N PHE A 870 14.34 -19.13 43.04
CA PHE A 870 14.25 -19.25 44.51
C PHE A 870 14.46 -20.68 45.04
N GLY A 871 14.32 -21.70 44.18
CA GLY A 871 14.22 -23.10 44.57
C GLY A 871 15.51 -23.89 44.51
N GLN A 872 16.65 -23.25 44.25
CA GLN A 872 17.95 -23.92 44.14
C GLN A 872 19.07 -23.16 44.86
N ASP A 873 20.08 -23.91 45.28
CA ASP A 873 21.32 -23.38 45.86
C ASP A 873 22.13 -22.63 44.77
N PRO A 874 22.38 -21.31 44.93
CA PRO A 874 23.13 -20.52 43.96
C PRO A 874 24.53 -21.07 43.65
N ASP A 875 25.16 -21.77 44.60
CA ASP A 875 26.51 -22.32 44.42
C ASP A 875 26.52 -23.61 43.61
N LYS A 876 25.40 -24.34 43.55
CA LYS A 876 25.25 -25.60 42.80
C LYS A 876 24.34 -25.47 41.57
N ALA A 877 23.80 -24.28 41.31
CA ALA A 877 22.85 -24.03 40.23
C ALA A 877 23.39 -24.48 38.86
N LEU A 878 24.67 -24.21 38.55
CA LEU A 878 25.28 -24.61 37.28
C LEU A 878 25.46 -26.14 37.14
N GLU A 879 25.64 -26.86 38.25
CA GLU A 879 25.82 -28.31 38.26
C GLU A 879 24.48 -29.06 38.21
N ASN A 880 23.44 -28.49 38.81
CA ASN A 880 22.14 -29.14 38.98
C ASN A 880 21.10 -28.77 37.90
N ASP A 881 21.27 -27.64 37.20
CA ASP A 881 20.29 -27.15 36.23
C ASP A 881 20.76 -27.38 34.78
N GLU A 882 20.17 -28.36 34.12
CA GLU A 882 20.42 -28.67 32.72
C GLU A 882 20.18 -27.48 31.78
N PHE A 883 19.27 -26.55 32.12
CA PHE A 883 19.05 -25.34 31.33
C PHE A 883 20.24 -24.38 31.40
N LEU A 884 20.86 -24.23 32.58
CA LEU A 884 22.06 -23.39 32.74
C LEU A 884 23.27 -24.02 32.03
N LYS A 885 23.39 -25.35 32.04
CA LYS A 885 24.39 -26.07 31.24
C LYS A 885 24.19 -25.88 29.74
N MET A 886 22.94 -25.93 29.27
CA MET A 886 22.60 -25.65 27.87
C MET A 886 22.90 -24.19 27.49
N CYS A 887 22.65 -23.23 28.39
CA CYS A 887 23.05 -21.83 28.18
C CYS A 887 24.58 -21.69 28.06
N GLN A 888 25.33 -22.33 28.96
CA GLN A 888 26.80 -22.34 28.90
C GLN A 888 27.34 -23.00 27.62
N ARG A 889 26.69 -24.08 27.17
CA ARG A 889 27.02 -24.72 25.88
C ARG A 889 26.71 -23.79 24.70
N ALA A 890 25.59 -23.08 24.73
CA ALA A 890 25.21 -22.10 23.71
C ALA A 890 26.15 -20.88 23.65
N GLU A 891 26.94 -20.60 24.69
CA GLU A 891 27.99 -19.58 24.63
C GLU A 891 29.26 -20.07 23.90
N ALA A 892 29.51 -21.38 23.93
CA ALA A 892 30.69 -22.00 23.33
C ALA A 892 30.45 -22.51 21.90
N ASP A 893 29.20 -22.78 21.52
CA ASP A 893 28.79 -23.39 20.25
C ASP A 893 27.74 -22.52 19.54
N GLU A 894 28.16 -21.81 18.48
CA GLU A 894 27.30 -20.90 17.71
C GLU A 894 26.16 -21.61 16.96
N GLU A 895 26.35 -22.86 16.52
CA GLU A 895 25.29 -23.62 15.84
C GLU A 895 24.23 -24.08 16.85
N PHE A 896 24.67 -24.60 18.00
CA PHE A 896 23.76 -24.94 19.09
C PHE A 896 23.03 -23.71 19.61
N ALA A 897 23.68 -22.54 19.67
CA ALA A 897 23.05 -21.28 20.04
C ALA A 897 21.92 -20.89 19.09
N LYS A 898 22.07 -21.10 17.77
CA LYS A 898 21.01 -20.84 16.77
C LYS A 898 19.81 -21.76 16.98
N VAL A 899 20.07 -23.06 17.12
CA VAL A 899 19.03 -24.07 17.37
C VAL A 899 18.31 -23.79 18.69
N PHE A 900 19.05 -23.49 19.76
CA PHE A 900 18.50 -23.19 21.08
C PHE A 900 17.64 -21.90 21.07
N ARG A 901 18.03 -20.87 20.29
CA ARG A 901 17.22 -19.66 20.06
C ARG A 901 15.91 -19.96 19.30
N SER A 902 15.97 -20.82 18.28
CA SER A 902 14.77 -21.25 17.54
C SER A 902 13.83 -22.15 18.36
N GLY A 903 14.24 -22.63 19.54
CA GLY A 903 13.40 -23.47 20.40
C GLY A 903 12.07 -22.83 20.82
N ALA A 904 12.00 -21.50 20.85
CA ALA A 904 10.74 -20.77 21.10
C ALA A 904 9.72 -20.91 19.94
N ASP A 905 10.17 -21.20 18.72
CA ASP A 905 9.32 -21.37 17.53
C ASP A 905 8.42 -22.59 17.60
N VAL A 906 8.65 -23.52 18.55
CA VAL A 906 7.73 -24.60 18.86
C VAL A 906 6.33 -24.09 19.26
N LEU A 907 6.21 -22.83 19.67
CA LEU A 907 4.93 -22.17 19.94
C LEU A 907 4.16 -21.84 18.67
N LYS A 908 4.82 -21.69 17.50
CA LYS A 908 4.18 -21.44 16.21
C LYS A 908 3.43 -22.71 15.77
N HIS A 909 2.30 -22.52 15.10
CA HIS A 909 1.58 -23.60 14.43
C HIS A 909 0.86 -23.02 13.22
N ASP A 910 1.10 -23.60 12.04
CA ASP A 910 0.43 -23.16 10.82
C ASP A 910 -0.97 -23.77 10.74
N PHE A 911 -2.01 -22.96 10.91
CA PHE A 911 -3.40 -23.43 10.81
C PHE A 911 -3.91 -23.47 9.35
N THR A 912 -3.19 -22.87 8.40
CA THR A 912 -3.60 -22.87 6.98
C THR A 912 -3.46 -24.25 6.34
N GLN A 913 -2.66 -25.15 6.93
CA GLN A 913 -2.55 -26.56 6.51
C GLN A 913 -3.90 -27.32 6.57
N TYR A 914 -4.87 -26.82 7.36
CA TYR A 914 -6.21 -27.39 7.49
C TYR A 914 -7.21 -26.82 6.49
N TYR A 915 -6.79 -25.95 5.56
CA TYR A 915 -7.66 -25.43 4.51
C TYR A 915 -7.98 -26.51 3.46
N ARG A 916 -9.15 -26.44 2.85
CA ARG A 916 -9.56 -27.36 1.78
C ARG A 916 -8.64 -27.14 0.57
N LYS A 917 -7.92 -28.19 0.15
CA LYS A 917 -7.12 -28.18 -1.08
C LYS A 917 -8.05 -28.00 -2.28
N ALA A 918 -7.78 -27.02 -3.14
CA ALA A 918 -8.52 -26.82 -4.38
C ALA A 918 -8.38 -28.07 -5.28
N SER A 919 -9.52 -28.67 -5.67
CA SER A 919 -9.56 -29.77 -6.62
C SER A 919 -9.21 -29.26 -8.02
N THR A 920 -7.95 -29.41 -8.43
CA THR A 920 -7.56 -29.28 -9.83
C THR A 920 -7.95 -30.57 -10.56
N ASN A 921 -8.95 -30.49 -11.44
CA ASN A 921 -9.19 -31.48 -12.48
C ASN A 921 -7.98 -31.51 -13.43
N GLY A 922 -7.36 -32.68 -13.60
CA GLY A 922 -6.33 -32.92 -14.62
C GLY A 922 -5.33 -33.98 -14.20
N ASP A 923 -5.69 -35.26 -14.39
CA ASP A 923 -4.77 -36.37 -14.36
C ASP A 923 -3.64 -36.17 -15.38
N VAL A 924 -2.40 -36.10 -14.91
CA VAL A 924 -1.21 -36.50 -15.69
C VAL A 924 -0.29 -37.26 -14.75
N GLU A 925 -0.26 -38.59 -14.91
CA GLU A 925 0.80 -39.44 -14.39
C GLU A 925 2.15 -39.02 -15.00
N GLY A 926 3.14 -38.82 -14.15
CA GLY A 926 4.52 -38.55 -14.55
C GLY A 926 5.44 -38.57 -13.35
N GLY A 927 5.94 -39.76 -13.01
CA GLY A 927 6.87 -39.99 -11.90
C GLY A 927 8.23 -39.31 -12.10
N GLY A 928 8.83 -38.90 -10.98
CA GLY A 928 10.20 -38.39 -10.92
C GLY A 928 10.58 -38.03 -9.49
N ALA A 929 11.31 -38.93 -8.83
CA ALA A 929 11.78 -38.82 -7.46
C ALA A 929 12.64 -37.57 -7.20
N ASN A 930 12.51 -36.98 -6.00
CA ASN A 930 13.63 -36.32 -5.30
C ASN A 930 13.36 -36.32 -3.79
N GLY A 931 14.34 -36.82 -3.04
CA GLY A 931 14.25 -37.17 -1.63
C GLY A 931 14.09 -35.97 -0.69
N HIS A 932 13.19 -36.12 0.28
CA HIS A 932 13.23 -35.41 1.55
C HIS A 932 14.25 -36.09 2.46
N VAL A 933 15.24 -35.33 2.91
CA VAL A 933 16.10 -35.71 4.03
C VAL A 933 15.35 -35.31 5.30
N ASP A 934 14.89 -36.31 6.05
CA ASP A 934 14.31 -36.18 7.38
C ASP A 934 15.35 -35.55 8.35
N LEU A 935 15.14 -34.30 8.74
CA LEU A 935 15.91 -33.60 9.79
C LEU A 935 15.10 -33.41 11.09
N ASP A 936 13.85 -33.88 11.15
CA ASP A 936 12.92 -33.57 12.25
C ASP A 936 12.93 -34.55 13.44
N LYS A 937 13.68 -35.67 13.37
CA LYS A 937 13.63 -36.70 14.44
C LYS A 937 14.67 -36.55 15.56
N ASP A 938 15.80 -35.89 15.31
CA ASP A 938 16.86 -35.76 16.34
C ASP A 938 16.73 -34.50 17.21
N LEU A 939 15.96 -33.50 16.78
CA LEU A 939 15.68 -32.32 17.61
C LEU A 939 14.64 -32.61 18.71
N ALA A 940 13.64 -33.46 18.41
CA ALA A 940 12.55 -33.80 19.32
C ALA A 940 12.96 -34.74 20.46
N SER A 941 14.02 -35.53 20.28
CA SER A 941 14.58 -36.39 21.34
C SER A 941 15.42 -35.58 22.34
N SER A 942 16.16 -34.59 21.85
CA SER A 942 17.04 -33.73 22.66
C SER A 942 16.27 -32.77 23.59
N VAL A 943 15.05 -32.36 23.21
CA VAL A 943 14.21 -31.47 24.03
C VAL A 943 13.39 -32.24 25.09
N LYS A 944 13.16 -33.55 24.92
CA LYS A 944 12.41 -34.37 25.88
C LYS A 944 13.20 -34.80 27.11
N VAL A 945 14.54 -34.78 27.05
CA VAL A 945 15.39 -35.19 28.18
C VAL A 945 15.44 -34.13 29.30
N ALA A 946 15.11 -32.87 29.00
CA ALA A 946 15.11 -31.78 29.99
C ALA A 946 13.86 -31.74 30.90
N ALA A 947 12.88 -32.64 30.73
CA ALA A 947 11.60 -32.60 31.44
C ALA A 947 11.34 -33.78 32.39
N ALA A 948 12.25 -34.75 32.50
CA ALA A 948 12.09 -35.93 33.36
C ALA A 948 13.26 -36.01 34.36
N GLY A 949 13.11 -35.36 35.51
CA GLY A 949 14.16 -35.38 36.53
C GLY A 949 13.79 -34.81 37.89
N VAL A 950 12.53 -34.84 38.32
CA VAL A 950 12.18 -34.69 39.76
C VAL A 950 10.84 -35.40 40.04
N THR A 951 10.86 -36.71 40.22
CA THR A 951 9.99 -37.45 41.15
C THR A 951 10.68 -38.77 41.49
N ASP A 952 11.63 -38.71 42.41
CA ASP A 952 11.72 -39.52 43.64
C ASP A 952 12.82 -38.94 44.55
#